data_AF-A0A3M2RKP2-F1
#
_entry.id   AF-A0A3M2RKP2-F1
#
_cell.length_a   1.000
_cell.length_b   1.000
_cell.length_c   1.000
_cell.angle_alpha   90.00
_cell.angle_beta   90.00
_cell.angle_gamma   90.00
#
_symmetry.space_group_name_H-M   'P 1'
#
loop_
_entity.id
_entity.type
_entity.pdbx_description
1 polymer ?
#
loop_
_entity_poly.entity_id
_entity_poly.type
_entity_poly.pdbx_seq_one_letter_code
_entity_poly.pdbx_strand_id
1 'polypeptide(L)'
;MFKKTLISLAVASTLGLTGCFDSGSNDKNANPSPKYKDSSIDGKTWPIFNPATKQLPTPNDILFAQELAADGTMAGSSDNAVTIGLDALDGASTVAQFDIKLSGTIKKDSVDGRVLIEQDGSLIPNPTQNVFLLGLDFPGGDALLNNSDHYMKLADANGITLPEGVILPGETPTFDLGILLKTAQELKAALANPDTPDAAKPTLGAQLMDIGKQLQEKAMEYRVEVISLDGGTDNALRITPLQPLDPKKKYLVVVTNEIVDYDGDPLINDPVYNNISTAESPADLISQQLAPLIPAINSWEQLAGGYFENVTNTVRKQVGLPALGNDSISLALTFTTGGTTDVLETAAAPAQFFYRNGLTQTRQGAILQTLVSNLDSWSELSPTEQYTRLKTAAETAVGQAEAASPSLAQIAAGTAAQLNLPSLGVSSPAPSTISVFPGRIPAQAALGQSAKPTDILVGGITLPYYLSIPTESNPEAINAPWVASSKLGDEIDSTGATPPSDKVTYKYPFAEKQGDVSVPLMLSVPDENKCEAAKPWNVVIYQHGIFGNRSHSLALGNQLADNCFVTVAMDLPHHGIAPTLATGGVDPSLAFGADKALDPSTGKIVDSPLPVNERHFGWGQKNGTPVRMTYSLDADQAVGSSGQFFLNLSNLPVARDNLRQAVVDLLNLNASLPSLNGLDLDDNGTAGDDIDVGGDSKLFFAGHSLGGIVGTTFVSVANGAAQVETLGNTSINEITAAALITPGAGVAKLLENSPSISPTVLGQLAKAGLTQGSRELELFLNVAQASIDSAEPLNFAASLASTTPVYINEVYGNGTDIKTKDQTVPVAADKSYGEALNSIEGYTAPLGLAKPAPLAGTEPLIYALEDSGATSGQTVEVKRLASGNHSTVVTAQPLSAFAEIANDVITFFGTQAQQQDQGPQ
;
A
#
# COMPACT_ATOMS: atom_id res chain seq x y z
N MET A 1 9.38 -40.53 -26.78
CA MET A 1 8.04 -40.15 -27.28
C MET A 1 7.68 -38.84 -26.60
N PHE A 2 7.98 -37.72 -27.26
CA PHE A 2 7.49 -36.40 -26.87
C PHE A 2 6.00 -36.33 -27.21
N LYS A 3 5.15 -36.05 -26.22
CA LYS A 3 3.78 -35.46 -26.32
C LYS A 3 2.98 -35.81 -25.05
N LYS A 4 3.10 -34.99 -24.00
CA LYS A 4 2.01 -34.50 -23.12
C LYS A 4 2.55 -33.22 -22.45
N THR A 5 1.86 -32.12 -22.65
CA THR A 5 2.28 -30.74 -22.36
C THR A 5 2.42 -30.54 -20.84
N LEU A 6 3.63 -30.25 -20.37
CA LEU A 6 3.90 -29.87 -18.97
C LEU A 6 3.34 -28.46 -18.76
N ILE A 7 2.29 -28.31 -17.95
CA ILE A 7 1.84 -27.02 -17.43
C ILE A 7 2.71 -26.72 -16.21
N SER A 8 3.93 -26.21 -16.47
CA SER A 8 4.75 -25.54 -15.47
C SER A 8 4.77 -24.07 -15.85
N LEU A 9 4.23 -23.19 -14.98
CA LEU A 9 4.31 -21.74 -15.14
C LEU A 9 5.77 -21.29 -15.01
N ALA A 10 6.51 -21.37 -16.11
CA ALA A 10 7.86 -20.81 -16.20
C ALA A 10 7.75 -19.30 -16.36
N VAL A 11 7.70 -18.58 -15.25
CA VAL A 11 8.07 -17.15 -15.22
C VAL A 11 9.42 -16.95 -14.53
N ALA A 12 9.88 -17.84 -13.65
CA ALA A 12 11.12 -17.62 -12.88
C ALA A 12 12.43 -18.09 -13.56
N SER A 13 12.42 -18.61 -14.79
CA SER A 13 13.64 -19.16 -15.44
C SER A 13 14.15 -18.30 -16.62
N THR A 14 14.23 -16.98 -16.48
CA THR A 14 14.74 -16.08 -17.55
C THR A 14 16.13 -15.48 -17.28
N LEU A 15 17.00 -16.21 -16.58
CA LEU A 15 18.41 -15.84 -16.32
C LEU A 15 19.26 -15.48 -17.58
N GLY A 16 18.70 -15.58 -18.80
CA GLY A 16 19.33 -15.21 -20.07
C GLY A 16 18.93 -13.85 -20.67
N LEU A 17 17.99 -13.09 -20.07
CA LEU A 17 17.51 -11.82 -20.65
C LEU A 17 18.46 -10.62 -20.44
N THR A 18 19.50 -10.75 -19.61
CA THR A 18 20.44 -9.66 -19.27
C THR A 18 21.11 -9.02 -20.49
N GLY A 19 21.34 -9.78 -21.56
CA GLY A 19 21.96 -9.27 -22.80
C GLY A 19 21.04 -8.43 -23.70
N CYS A 20 19.72 -8.42 -23.47
CA CYS A 20 18.79 -7.60 -24.25
C CYS A 20 18.68 -6.15 -23.71
N PHE A 21 19.20 -5.92 -22.50
CA PHE A 21 18.93 -4.72 -21.70
C PHE A 21 20.18 -4.00 -21.20
N ASP A 22 21.38 -4.51 -21.51
CA ASP A 22 22.66 -3.89 -21.18
C ASP A 22 22.87 -2.60 -21.99
N SER A 23 23.31 -1.55 -21.30
CA SER A 23 23.51 -0.21 -21.85
C SER A 23 24.64 -0.20 -22.88
N GLY A 24 24.28 -0.35 -24.16
CA GLY A 24 25.17 -0.09 -25.27
C GLY A 24 25.61 1.38 -25.27
N SER A 25 26.82 1.64 -24.76
CA SER A 25 27.51 2.93 -24.82
C SER A 25 27.49 3.57 -26.22
N ASN A 26 27.45 4.90 -26.20
CA ASN A 26 27.35 5.87 -27.30
C ASN A 26 27.92 5.46 -28.68
N ASP A 27 27.20 5.93 -29.71
CA ASP A 27 27.61 6.15 -31.12
C ASP A 27 27.36 5.09 -32.20
N LYS A 28 26.59 4.02 -31.94
CA LYS A 28 26.02 3.21 -33.05
C LYS A 28 24.59 2.74 -32.80
N ASN A 29 23.66 3.68 -32.62
CA ASN A 29 22.27 3.39 -32.97
C ASN A 29 22.20 3.29 -34.50
N ALA A 30 22.32 2.06 -35.02
CA ALA A 30 21.65 1.72 -36.25
C ALA A 30 20.17 1.94 -35.97
N ASN A 31 19.68 3.14 -36.23
CA ASN A 31 18.27 3.45 -36.32
C ASN A 31 17.68 2.40 -37.28
N PRO A 32 16.97 1.35 -36.82
CA PRO A 32 16.29 0.48 -37.74
C PRO A 32 15.07 1.29 -38.13
N SER A 33 15.22 2.18 -39.11
CA SER A 33 14.09 2.46 -39.97
C SER A 33 13.60 1.09 -40.43
N PRO A 34 12.38 0.65 -40.11
CA PRO A 34 11.91 -0.65 -40.54
C PRO A 34 11.95 -0.63 -42.07
N LYS A 35 12.95 -1.29 -42.66
CA LYS A 35 13.01 -1.49 -44.11
C LYS A 35 12.15 -2.69 -44.53
N TYR A 36 11.11 -2.96 -43.76
CA TYR A 36 10.09 -3.97 -44.05
C TYR A 36 8.74 -3.25 -44.05
N LYS A 37 8.25 -2.92 -45.26
CA LYS A 37 6.82 -2.75 -45.48
C LYS A 37 6.23 -4.15 -45.51
N ASP A 38 5.91 -4.68 -44.34
CA ASP A 38 5.03 -5.83 -44.30
C ASP A 38 3.59 -5.32 -44.43
N SER A 39 2.93 -5.68 -45.52
CA SER A 39 1.53 -5.30 -45.78
C SER A 39 0.56 -5.88 -44.74
N SER A 40 0.99 -6.85 -43.92
CA SER A 40 0.18 -7.44 -42.85
C SER A 40 -0.01 -6.51 -41.64
N ILE A 41 0.89 -5.53 -41.45
CA ILE A 41 0.89 -4.59 -40.30
C ILE A 41 0.63 -3.14 -40.73
N ASP A 42 0.68 -2.83 -42.03
CA ASP A 42 0.45 -1.48 -42.56
C ASP A 42 -0.98 -1.02 -42.25
N GLY A 43 -1.11 0.10 -41.55
CA GLY A 43 -2.40 0.65 -41.12
C GLY A 43 -3.11 -0.09 -39.98
N LYS A 44 -2.47 -1.11 -39.36
CA LYS A 44 -3.07 -1.85 -38.23
C LYS A 44 -2.67 -1.27 -36.87
N THR A 45 -3.50 -1.54 -35.86
CA THR A 45 -3.23 -1.15 -34.47
C THR A 45 -2.99 -2.39 -33.61
N TRP A 46 -2.08 -2.30 -32.63
CA TRP A 46 -1.78 -3.37 -31.67
C TRP A 46 -1.38 -2.82 -30.30
N PRO A 47 -1.57 -3.61 -29.23
CA PRO A 47 -0.96 -3.33 -27.92
C PRO A 47 0.56 -3.46 -28.01
N ILE A 48 1.31 -2.47 -27.53
CA ILE A 48 2.77 -2.47 -27.62
C ILE A 48 3.34 -3.51 -26.63
N PHE A 49 4.12 -4.46 -27.18
CA PHE A 49 4.88 -5.43 -26.41
C PHE A 49 6.25 -5.61 -27.09
N ASN A 50 7.23 -4.86 -26.63
CA ASN A 50 8.57 -4.92 -27.19
C ASN A 50 9.62 -4.96 -26.06
N PRO A 51 9.94 -6.16 -25.55
CA PRO A 51 10.96 -6.32 -24.52
C PRO A 51 12.32 -5.80 -25.00
N ALA A 52 12.73 -6.00 -26.26
CA ALA A 52 14.04 -5.56 -26.73
C ALA A 52 14.28 -4.04 -26.64
N THR A 53 13.23 -3.23 -26.57
CA THR A 53 13.31 -1.76 -26.45
C THR A 53 12.77 -1.23 -25.12
N LYS A 54 12.55 -2.10 -24.12
CA LYS A 54 11.94 -1.76 -22.82
C LYS A 54 10.55 -1.11 -22.96
N GLN A 55 9.82 -1.41 -24.03
CA GLN A 55 8.45 -0.94 -24.23
C GLN A 55 7.47 -2.05 -23.85
N LEU A 56 7.24 -2.18 -22.55
CA LEU A 56 6.27 -3.11 -21.98
C LEU A 56 5.28 -2.33 -21.12
N PRO A 57 4.05 -2.81 -20.95
CA PRO A 57 3.23 -2.41 -19.82
C PRO A 57 4.00 -2.66 -18.51
N THR A 58 4.16 -1.65 -17.66
CA THR A 58 4.99 -1.69 -16.45
C THR A 58 4.14 -1.27 -15.26
N PRO A 59 4.21 -1.99 -14.12
CA PRO A 59 5.10 -3.11 -13.78
C PRO A 59 4.56 -4.48 -14.25
N ASN A 60 5.43 -5.44 -14.58
CA ASN A 60 5.02 -6.78 -15.02
C ASN A 60 6.03 -7.86 -14.57
N ASP A 61 5.62 -9.13 -14.61
CA ASP A 61 6.44 -10.23 -14.06
C ASP A 61 7.72 -10.55 -14.83
N ILE A 62 7.86 -10.08 -16.08
CA ILE A 62 9.13 -10.22 -16.82
C ILE A 62 10.25 -9.46 -16.10
N LEU A 63 9.91 -8.40 -15.34
CA LEU A 63 10.88 -7.62 -14.57
C LEU A 63 11.40 -8.38 -13.34
N PHE A 64 10.57 -9.19 -12.68
CA PHE A 64 11.03 -10.09 -11.60
C PHE A 64 12.02 -11.13 -12.11
N ALA A 65 11.75 -11.67 -13.29
CA ALA A 65 12.53 -12.75 -13.87
C ALA A 65 13.92 -12.28 -14.39
N GLN A 66 14.12 -10.97 -14.49
CA GLN A 66 15.40 -10.35 -14.81
C GLN A 66 16.27 -10.10 -13.57
N GLU A 67 15.69 -10.17 -12.37
CA GLU A 67 16.40 -9.84 -11.14
C GLU A 67 17.38 -10.95 -10.75
N LEU A 68 18.65 -10.57 -10.52
CA LEU A 68 19.72 -11.52 -10.25
C LEU A 68 19.75 -11.97 -8.79
N ALA A 69 19.35 -11.08 -7.87
CA ALA A 69 19.35 -11.35 -6.45
C ALA A 69 18.22 -12.31 -6.03
N ALA A 70 17.16 -12.43 -6.84
CA ALA A 70 15.92 -13.15 -6.50
C ALA A 70 15.31 -12.70 -5.16
N ASP A 71 15.58 -11.46 -4.75
CA ASP A 71 15.20 -10.84 -3.48
C ASP A 71 13.71 -10.46 -3.38
N GLY A 72 12.97 -10.76 -4.45
CA GLY A 72 11.56 -10.43 -4.58
C GLY A 72 11.33 -9.01 -5.08
N THR A 73 12.35 -8.30 -5.57
CA THR A 73 12.19 -7.02 -6.28
C THR A 73 12.22 -7.19 -7.80
N MET A 74 11.73 -6.17 -8.52
CA MET A 74 11.78 -6.12 -9.98
C MET A 74 13.10 -5.53 -10.46
N ALA A 75 13.62 -6.00 -11.60
CA ALA A 75 14.84 -5.44 -12.19
C ALA A 75 14.64 -3.97 -12.62
N GLY A 76 15.44 -3.07 -12.04
CA GLY A 76 15.47 -1.65 -12.35
C GLY A 76 16.82 -1.14 -12.86
N SER A 77 17.08 0.15 -12.69
CA SER A 77 18.38 0.79 -12.98
C SER A 77 18.54 2.09 -12.18
N SER A 78 19.77 2.58 -12.03
CA SER A 78 20.07 3.83 -11.31
C SER A 78 19.90 5.11 -12.14
N ASP A 79 19.42 5.01 -13.39
CA ASP A 79 19.37 6.13 -14.34
C ASP A 79 18.40 7.27 -13.93
N ASN A 80 17.25 6.94 -13.34
CA ASN A 80 16.25 7.92 -12.93
C ASN A 80 15.32 7.39 -11.82
N ALA A 81 14.50 8.27 -11.24
CA ALA A 81 13.62 7.93 -10.12
C ALA A 81 12.61 6.79 -10.42
N VAL A 82 12.14 6.66 -11.67
CA VAL A 82 11.25 5.55 -12.08
C VAL A 82 12.01 4.24 -12.04
N THR A 83 13.20 4.19 -12.62
CA THR A 83 13.98 2.95 -12.69
C THR A 83 14.60 2.57 -11.35
N ILE A 84 14.92 3.56 -10.49
CA ILE A 84 15.35 3.34 -9.10
C ILE A 84 14.17 2.81 -8.28
N GLY A 85 12.97 3.38 -8.49
CA GLY A 85 11.75 2.91 -7.84
C GLY A 85 11.44 1.46 -8.22
N LEU A 86 11.50 1.13 -9.51
CA LEU A 86 11.30 -0.23 -10.03
C LEU A 86 12.23 -1.25 -9.35
N ASP A 87 13.52 -0.91 -9.20
CA ASP A 87 14.54 -1.75 -8.52
C ASP A 87 14.22 -2.05 -7.05
N ALA A 88 13.32 -1.29 -6.45
CA ALA A 88 12.93 -1.43 -5.05
C ALA A 88 11.47 -1.88 -4.87
N LEU A 89 10.74 -2.14 -5.97
CA LEU A 89 9.38 -2.63 -5.93
C LEU A 89 9.38 -4.14 -5.71
N ASP A 90 8.71 -4.58 -4.64
CA ASP A 90 8.46 -6.00 -4.38
C ASP A 90 7.14 -6.51 -4.98
N GLY A 91 6.57 -5.73 -5.90
CA GLY A 91 5.30 -6.00 -6.57
C GLY A 91 4.76 -4.79 -7.32
N ALA A 92 3.79 -5.05 -8.20
CA ALA A 92 2.92 -4.01 -8.73
C ALA A 92 2.05 -3.43 -7.61
N SER A 93 1.58 -2.21 -7.81
CA SER A 93 0.69 -1.58 -6.84
C SER A 93 -0.64 -2.31 -6.74
N THR A 94 -1.21 -2.37 -5.54
CA THR A 94 -2.59 -2.82 -5.32
C THR A 94 -3.61 -1.74 -5.68
N VAL A 95 -3.21 -0.46 -5.73
CA VAL A 95 -4.13 0.67 -5.92
C VAL A 95 -3.89 1.49 -7.20
N ALA A 96 -2.73 1.36 -7.83
CA ALA A 96 -2.41 2.12 -9.05
C ALA A 96 -3.04 1.49 -10.31
N GLN A 97 -3.27 2.34 -11.30
CA GLN A 97 -3.69 1.93 -12.64
C GLN A 97 -2.64 1.08 -13.36
N PHE A 98 -3.05 0.26 -14.30
CA PHE A 98 -2.19 -0.46 -15.24
C PHE A 98 -2.46 0.00 -16.67
N ASP A 99 -1.48 0.63 -17.31
CA ASP A 99 -1.63 1.22 -18.64
C ASP A 99 -0.94 0.38 -19.72
N ILE A 100 -1.67 0.13 -20.81
CA ILE A 100 -1.21 -0.57 -22.01
C ILE A 100 -1.22 0.43 -23.17
N LYS A 101 -0.02 0.77 -23.67
CA LYS A 101 0.12 1.63 -24.84
C LYS A 101 -0.29 0.88 -26.11
N LEU A 102 -0.96 1.59 -27.01
CA LEU A 102 -1.33 1.09 -28.33
C LEU A 102 -0.48 1.78 -29.41
N SER A 103 -0.25 1.10 -30.54
CA SER A 103 0.46 1.67 -31.68
C SER A 103 -0.35 2.73 -32.45
N GLY A 104 -1.66 2.81 -32.19
CA GLY A 104 -2.62 3.67 -32.89
C GLY A 104 -3.87 3.97 -32.07
N THR A 105 -4.84 4.65 -32.70
CA THR A 105 -6.11 5.07 -32.09
C THR A 105 -7.15 3.96 -32.18
N ILE A 106 -7.92 3.74 -31.11
CA ILE A 106 -9.03 2.78 -31.07
C ILE A 106 -10.39 3.42 -30.85
N LYS A 107 -11.45 2.68 -31.16
CA LYS A 107 -12.83 3.08 -30.86
C LYS A 107 -13.19 2.75 -29.40
N LYS A 108 -13.56 3.76 -28.62
CA LYS A 108 -13.86 3.59 -27.18
C LYS A 108 -15.00 2.61 -26.90
N ASP A 109 -16.04 2.66 -27.73
CA ASP A 109 -17.22 1.81 -27.64
C ASP A 109 -16.95 0.35 -28.01
N SER A 110 -15.78 0.06 -28.57
CA SER A 110 -15.33 -1.32 -28.79
C SER A 110 -14.67 -1.96 -27.58
N VAL A 111 -14.48 -1.24 -26.46
CA VAL A 111 -13.79 -1.75 -25.26
C VAL A 111 -14.81 -2.08 -24.17
N ASP A 112 -14.77 -3.30 -23.65
CA ASP A 112 -15.60 -3.75 -22.55
C ASP A 112 -14.77 -4.57 -21.55
N GLY A 113 -14.54 -4.00 -20.38
CA GLY A 113 -13.83 -4.64 -19.26
C GLY A 113 -14.75 -5.21 -18.18
N ARG A 114 -16.08 -5.11 -18.33
CA ARG A 114 -17.00 -5.56 -17.28
C ARG A 114 -16.93 -7.07 -17.18
N VAL A 115 -16.65 -7.56 -15.97
CA VAL A 115 -16.45 -8.98 -15.69
C VAL A 115 -17.77 -9.75 -15.69
N LEU A 116 -18.75 -9.22 -14.97
CA LEU A 116 -20.10 -9.77 -14.87
C LEU A 116 -21.12 -8.75 -15.36
N ILE A 117 -22.24 -9.23 -15.90
CA ILE A 117 -23.42 -8.44 -16.21
C ILE A 117 -24.64 -9.05 -15.54
N GLU A 118 -25.63 -8.21 -15.23
CA GLU A 118 -26.93 -8.70 -14.79
C GLU A 118 -27.76 -9.16 -15.98
N GLN A 119 -28.22 -10.40 -15.93
CA GLN A 119 -29.19 -10.96 -16.88
C GLN A 119 -30.23 -11.78 -16.10
N ASP A 120 -31.50 -11.48 -16.34
CA ASP A 120 -32.65 -12.15 -15.69
C ASP A 120 -32.55 -12.17 -14.14
N GLY A 121 -32.03 -11.07 -13.55
CA GLY A 121 -31.86 -10.94 -12.09
C GLY A 121 -30.71 -11.77 -11.51
N SER A 122 -29.80 -12.29 -12.34
CA SER A 122 -28.58 -13.00 -11.91
C SER A 122 -27.34 -12.38 -12.54
N LEU A 123 -26.25 -12.32 -11.77
CA LEU A 123 -24.93 -12.00 -12.32
C LEU A 123 -24.40 -13.20 -13.12
N ILE A 124 -24.01 -12.95 -14.36
CA ILE A 124 -23.39 -13.93 -15.25
C ILE A 124 -22.10 -13.35 -15.85
N PRO A 125 -21.15 -14.19 -16.30
CA PRO A 125 -20.00 -13.74 -17.06
C PRO A 125 -20.41 -12.90 -18.27
N ASN A 126 -19.77 -11.75 -18.46
CA ASN A 126 -20.06 -10.86 -19.58
C ASN A 126 -19.60 -11.50 -20.91
N PRO A 127 -20.52 -11.85 -21.83
CA PRO A 127 -20.14 -12.52 -23.07
C PRO A 127 -19.41 -11.59 -24.06
N THR A 128 -19.48 -10.27 -23.88
CA THR A 128 -18.79 -9.28 -24.74
C THR A 128 -17.52 -8.69 -24.13
N GLN A 129 -17.06 -9.21 -22.99
CA GLN A 129 -15.82 -8.76 -22.38
C GLN A 129 -14.63 -9.02 -23.32
N ASN A 130 -13.77 -8.02 -23.50
CA ASN A 130 -12.59 -8.09 -24.37
C ASN A 130 -11.30 -7.52 -23.74
N VAL A 131 -11.39 -7.00 -22.51
CA VAL A 131 -10.25 -6.73 -21.65
C VAL A 131 -10.48 -7.44 -20.32
N PHE A 132 -9.53 -8.27 -19.92
CA PHE A 132 -9.61 -9.11 -18.74
C PHE A 132 -8.46 -8.79 -17.78
N LEU A 133 -8.78 -8.65 -16.50
CA LEU A 133 -7.87 -8.73 -15.37
C LEU A 133 -8.31 -9.92 -14.52
N LEU A 134 -7.48 -10.97 -14.47
CA LEU A 134 -7.84 -12.25 -13.87
C LEU A 134 -6.88 -12.61 -12.74
N GLY A 135 -7.35 -12.59 -11.49
CA GLY A 135 -6.57 -13.02 -10.32
C GLY A 135 -6.36 -14.54 -10.29
N LEU A 136 -5.11 -14.96 -10.11
CA LEU A 136 -4.69 -16.37 -10.05
C LEU A 136 -4.47 -16.83 -8.61
N ASP A 137 -5.10 -17.93 -8.22
CA ASP A 137 -4.85 -18.61 -6.96
C ASP A 137 -3.86 -19.75 -7.11
N PHE A 138 -2.85 -19.76 -6.24
CA PHE A 138 -1.84 -20.80 -6.15
C PHE A 138 -2.02 -21.56 -4.83
N PRO A 139 -2.19 -22.89 -4.85
CA PRO A 139 -2.35 -23.71 -3.65
C PRO A 139 -1.26 -23.52 -2.57
N GLY A 140 -0.02 -23.24 -2.98
CA GLY A 140 1.11 -23.00 -2.09
C GLY A 140 1.05 -21.64 -1.37
N GLY A 141 0.27 -20.69 -1.89
CA GLY A 141 0.16 -19.32 -1.38
C GLY A 141 1.31 -18.39 -1.80
N ASP A 142 2.21 -18.84 -2.68
CA ASP A 142 3.30 -18.02 -3.23
C ASP A 142 3.22 -17.99 -4.77
N ALA A 143 2.86 -16.84 -5.32
CA ALA A 143 2.70 -16.65 -6.75
C ALA A 143 4.02 -16.51 -7.53
N LEU A 144 5.17 -16.45 -6.84
CA LEU A 144 6.50 -16.42 -7.44
C LEU A 144 7.22 -17.78 -7.34
N LEU A 145 6.98 -18.54 -6.26
CA LEU A 145 7.61 -19.84 -5.99
C LEU A 145 6.62 -21.01 -6.17
N ASN A 146 6.23 -21.28 -7.41
CA ASN A 146 5.21 -22.30 -7.73
C ASN A 146 5.56 -23.19 -8.92
N ASN A 147 6.69 -22.97 -9.59
CA ASN A 147 7.00 -23.64 -10.86
C ASN A 147 7.76 -24.96 -10.68
N SER A 148 8.00 -25.65 -11.81
CA SER A 148 8.77 -26.89 -11.83
C SER A 148 10.14 -26.75 -11.16
N ASP A 149 10.92 -25.72 -11.51
CA ASP A 149 12.28 -25.52 -10.97
C ASP A 149 12.28 -25.41 -9.43
N HIS A 150 11.30 -24.72 -8.86
CA HIS A 150 11.11 -24.62 -7.41
C HIS A 150 10.87 -25.99 -6.78
N TYR A 151 9.90 -26.75 -7.31
CA TYR A 151 9.55 -28.07 -6.74
C TYR A 151 10.65 -29.12 -6.95
N MET A 152 11.44 -29.02 -8.02
CA MET A 152 12.63 -29.85 -8.22
C MET A 152 13.69 -29.53 -7.15
N LYS A 153 14.01 -28.25 -6.93
CA LYS A 153 14.94 -27.84 -5.86
C LYS A 153 14.43 -28.22 -4.47
N LEU A 154 13.12 -28.09 -4.24
CA LEU A 154 12.50 -28.47 -2.97
C LEU A 154 12.55 -29.99 -2.75
N ALA A 155 12.37 -30.80 -3.79
CA ALA A 155 12.54 -32.25 -3.73
C ALA A 155 13.98 -32.62 -3.32
N ASP A 156 14.98 -32.01 -3.96
CA ASP A 156 16.40 -32.21 -3.65
C ASP A 156 16.72 -31.80 -2.21
N ALA A 157 16.24 -30.63 -1.78
CA ALA A 157 16.43 -30.12 -0.41
C ALA A 157 15.77 -31.03 0.65
N ASN A 158 14.70 -31.75 0.31
CA ASN A 158 14.04 -32.73 1.16
C ASN A 158 14.60 -34.16 1.00
N GLY A 159 15.69 -34.35 0.25
CA GLY A 159 16.32 -35.66 0.03
C GLY A 159 15.46 -36.65 -0.75
N ILE A 160 14.53 -36.16 -1.58
CA ILE A 160 13.65 -36.98 -2.41
C ILE A 160 14.35 -37.30 -3.73
N THR A 161 14.74 -38.56 -3.94
CA THR A 161 15.29 -39.02 -5.21
C THR A 161 14.18 -39.29 -6.23
N LEU A 162 14.09 -38.47 -7.27
CA LEU A 162 13.17 -38.67 -8.39
C LEU A 162 13.73 -39.68 -9.42
N PRO A 163 12.88 -40.44 -10.14
CA PRO A 163 13.34 -41.28 -11.24
C PRO A 163 14.06 -40.47 -12.33
N GLU A 164 15.01 -41.10 -13.03
CA GLU A 164 15.80 -40.42 -14.07
C GLU A 164 14.90 -39.83 -15.17
N GLY A 165 15.09 -38.54 -15.46
CA GLY A 165 14.33 -37.82 -16.49
C GLY A 165 12.93 -37.37 -16.09
N VAL A 166 12.51 -37.60 -14.83
CA VAL A 166 11.24 -37.08 -14.30
C VAL A 166 11.41 -35.61 -13.88
N ILE A 167 10.43 -34.80 -14.27
CA ILE A 167 10.34 -33.37 -13.92
C ILE A 167 9.00 -33.15 -13.23
N LEU A 168 9.02 -32.58 -12.02
CA LEU A 168 7.80 -32.20 -11.31
C LEU A 168 7.13 -31.02 -12.03
N PRO A 169 5.80 -31.02 -12.21
CA PRO A 169 5.12 -30.02 -13.03
C PRO A 169 4.98 -28.65 -12.34
N GLY A 170 5.23 -28.56 -11.03
CA GLY A 170 4.89 -27.38 -10.22
C GLY A 170 3.41 -27.35 -9.85
N GLU A 171 2.93 -26.19 -9.42
CA GLU A 171 1.53 -25.98 -9.06
C GLU A 171 0.68 -25.64 -10.28
N THR A 172 -0.53 -26.20 -10.30
CA THR A 172 -1.58 -25.82 -11.23
C THR A 172 -2.43 -24.72 -10.57
N PRO A 173 -2.43 -23.46 -11.06
CA PRO A 173 -3.27 -22.42 -10.50
C PRO A 173 -4.72 -22.50 -11.01
N THR A 174 -5.59 -21.68 -10.41
CA THR A 174 -6.95 -21.42 -10.92
C THR A 174 -7.29 -19.93 -10.82
N PHE A 175 -8.45 -19.52 -11.33
CA PHE A 175 -8.94 -18.14 -11.21
C PHE A 175 -9.92 -17.99 -10.05
N ASP A 176 -9.80 -16.93 -9.27
CA ASP A 176 -10.68 -16.65 -8.12
C ASP A 176 -12.14 -16.60 -8.53
N LEU A 177 -12.42 -15.83 -9.59
CA LEU A 177 -13.75 -15.72 -10.17
C LEU A 177 -14.27 -17.07 -10.67
N GLY A 178 -13.40 -17.90 -11.24
CA GLY A 178 -13.76 -19.24 -11.70
C GLY A 178 -14.19 -20.14 -10.54
N ILE A 179 -13.50 -20.05 -9.40
CA ILE A 179 -13.90 -20.73 -8.16
C ILE A 179 -15.28 -20.24 -7.72
N LEU A 180 -15.48 -18.93 -7.58
CA LEU A 180 -16.74 -18.35 -7.09
C LEU A 180 -17.94 -18.74 -7.96
N LEU A 181 -17.80 -18.65 -9.29
CA LEU A 181 -18.86 -19.04 -10.22
C LEU A 181 -19.21 -20.52 -10.11
N LYS A 182 -18.20 -21.38 -10.00
CA LYS A 182 -18.39 -22.83 -9.83
C LYS A 182 -19.10 -23.13 -8.51
N THR A 183 -18.63 -22.55 -7.40
CA THR A 183 -19.26 -22.72 -6.09
C THR A 183 -20.71 -22.24 -6.09
N ALA A 184 -21.01 -21.09 -6.71
CA ALA A 184 -22.37 -20.60 -6.86
C ALA A 184 -23.27 -21.60 -7.62
N GLN A 185 -22.77 -22.20 -8.69
CA GLN A 185 -23.49 -23.21 -9.48
C GLN A 185 -23.76 -24.48 -8.66
N GLU A 186 -22.76 -24.98 -7.93
CA GLU A 186 -22.89 -26.17 -7.07
C GLU A 186 -23.90 -25.94 -5.95
N LEU A 187 -23.86 -24.78 -5.28
CA LEU A 187 -24.81 -24.41 -4.24
C LEU A 187 -26.24 -24.28 -4.79
N LYS A 188 -26.42 -23.65 -5.97
CA LYS A 188 -27.72 -23.57 -6.66
C LYS A 188 -28.24 -24.97 -6.99
N ALA A 189 -27.39 -25.87 -7.50
CA ALA A 189 -27.78 -27.24 -7.81
C ALA A 189 -28.16 -28.02 -6.54
N ALA A 190 -27.41 -27.86 -5.44
CA ALA A 190 -27.71 -28.48 -4.17
C ALA A 190 -29.04 -27.98 -3.58
N LEU A 191 -29.33 -26.68 -3.66
CA LEU A 191 -30.61 -26.11 -3.24
C LEU A 191 -31.80 -26.59 -4.08
N ALA A 192 -31.59 -26.78 -5.38
CA ALA A 192 -32.62 -27.26 -6.30
C ALA A 192 -32.87 -28.77 -6.21
N ASN A 193 -31.94 -29.54 -5.62
CA ASN A 193 -32.07 -30.99 -5.48
C ASN A 193 -33.20 -31.34 -4.48
N PRO A 194 -34.26 -32.08 -4.91
CA PRO A 194 -35.35 -32.49 -4.03
C PRO A 194 -34.91 -33.34 -2.83
N ASP A 195 -33.78 -34.04 -2.93
CA ASP A 195 -33.26 -34.92 -1.88
C ASP A 195 -32.43 -34.18 -0.82
N THR A 196 -32.12 -32.89 -1.02
CA THR A 196 -31.40 -32.07 -0.04
C THR A 196 -32.27 -31.88 1.21
N PRO A 197 -31.80 -32.27 2.42
CA PRO A 197 -32.58 -32.14 3.65
C PRO A 197 -33.04 -30.70 3.89
N ASP A 198 -34.31 -30.50 4.25
CA ASP A 198 -34.87 -29.15 4.49
C ASP A 198 -34.08 -28.36 5.54
N ALA A 199 -33.51 -29.05 6.54
CA ALA A 199 -32.66 -28.44 7.56
C ALA A 199 -31.32 -27.89 7.03
N ALA A 200 -30.82 -28.38 5.89
CA ALA A 200 -29.56 -27.92 5.29
C ALA A 200 -29.76 -26.72 4.33
N LYS A 201 -30.98 -26.53 3.81
CA LYS A 201 -31.30 -25.47 2.84
C LYS A 201 -31.02 -24.05 3.35
N PRO A 202 -31.31 -23.68 4.62
CA PRO A 202 -30.96 -22.35 5.13
C PRO A 202 -29.46 -22.06 5.05
N THR A 203 -28.60 -23.02 5.44
CA THR A 203 -27.14 -22.87 5.39
C THR A 203 -26.63 -22.75 3.96
N LEU A 204 -27.10 -23.61 3.05
CA LEU A 204 -26.74 -23.54 1.62
C LEU A 204 -27.20 -22.22 0.99
N GLY A 205 -28.39 -21.74 1.39
CA GLY A 205 -28.91 -20.44 0.96
C GLY A 205 -28.04 -19.27 1.45
N ALA A 206 -27.61 -19.29 2.71
CA ALA A 206 -26.69 -18.30 3.26
C ALA A 206 -25.33 -18.30 2.54
N GLN A 207 -24.76 -19.48 2.28
CA GLN A 207 -23.53 -19.61 1.50
C GLN A 207 -23.68 -19.07 0.08
N LEU A 208 -24.83 -19.34 -0.58
CA LEU A 208 -25.08 -18.82 -1.92
C LEU A 208 -25.20 -17.29 -1.93
N MET A 209 -25.81 -16.69 -0.89
CA MET A 209 -25.87 -15.23 -0.75
C MET A 209 -24.47 -14.63 -0.55
N ASP A 210 -23.63 -15.25 0.28
CA ASP A 210 -22.25 -14.82 0.52
C ASP A 210 -21.42 -14.87 -0.78
N ILE A 211 -21.46 -15.99 -1.49
CA ILE A 211 -20.82 -16.11 -2.81
C ILE A 211 -21.38 -15.08 -3.80
N GLY A 212 -22.68 -14.79 -3.73
CA GLY A 212 -23.31 -13.72 -4.53
C GLY A 212 -22.71 -12.34 -4.25
N LYS A 213 -22.44 -12.01 -2.97
CA LYS A 213 -21.75 -10.77 -2.58
C LYS A 213 -20.33 -10.73 -3.12
N GLN A 214 -19.56 -11.79 -2.95
CA GLN A 214 -18.19 -11.89 -3.46
C GLN A 214 -18.14 -11.76 -5.00
N LEU A 215 -19.10 -12.34 -5.73
CA LEU A 215 -19.23 -12.17 -7.17
C LEU A 215 -19.53 -10.73 -7.56
N GLN A 216 -20.38 -10.04 -6.80
CA GLN A 216 -20.69 -8.63 -7.02
C GLN A 216 -19.46 -7.74 -6.77
N GLU A 217 -18.69 -8.00 -5.72
CA GLU A 217 -17.42 -7.32 -5.43
C GLU A 217 -16.42 -7.53 -6.58
N LYS A 218 -16.24 -8.78 -7.04
CA LYS A 218 -15.38 -9.08 -8.21
C LYS A 218 -15.89 -8.46 -9.51
N ALA A 219 -17.18 -8.23 -9.67
CA ALA A 219 -17.73 -7.54 -10.84
C ALA A 219 -17.33 -6.06 -10.92
N MET A 220 -17.00 -5.46 -9.77
CA MET A 220 -16.69 -4.03 -9.62
C MET A 220 -15.23 -3.80 -9.21
N GLU A 221 -14.36 -4.81 -9.24
CA GLU A 221 -12.98 -4.72 -8.74
C GLU A 221 -12.12 -3.73 -9.54
N TYR A 222 -12.40 -3.58 -10.84
CA TYR A 222 -11.71 -2.65 -11.72
C TYR A 222 -12.63 -2.13 -12.82
N ARG A 223 -12.18 -1.07 -13.49
CA ARG A 223 -12.76 -0.64 -14.77
C ARG A 223 -11.69 -0.46 -15.82
N VAL A 224 -12.11 -0.52 -17.08
CA VAL A 224 -11.25 -0.32 -18.24
C VAL A 224 -11.65 0.95 -18.96
N GLU A 225 -10.68 1.79 -19.26
CA GLU A 225 -10.87 3.08 -19.90
C GLU A 225 -9.93 3.25 -21.08
N VAL A 226 -10.43 3.91 -22.13
CA VAL A 226 -9.59 4.35 -23.24
C VAL A 226 -9.16 5.78 -22.98
N ILE A 227 -7.85 5.98 -22.83
CA ILE A 227 -7.25 7.28 -22.52
C ILE A 227 -6.36 7.78 -23.65
N SER A 228 -6.12 9.09 -23.64
CA SER A 228 -5.23 9.79 -24.57
C SER A 228 -3.96 10.21 -23.84
N LEU A 229 -2.81 9.71 -24.31
CA LEU A 229 -1.47 10.00 -23.78
C LEU A 229 -0.55 10.53 -24.87
N ASP A 230 0.51 11.23 -24.47
CA ASP A 230 1.58 11.74 -25.36
C ASP A 230 1.06 12.67 -26.48
N GLY A 231 -0.07 13.35 -26.25
CA GLY A 231 -0.76 14.16 -27.27
C GLY A 231 -1.47 13.35 -28.36
N GLY A 232 -1.45 12.02 -28.29
CA GLY A 232 -2.24 11.13 -29.13
C GLY A 232 -3.72 11.15 -28.77
N THR A 233 -4.53 10.44 -29.55
CA THR A 233 -5.97 10.27 -29.29
C THR A 233 -6.27 8.81 -29.09
N ASP A 234 -6.88 8.48 -27.95
CA ASP A 234 -7.43 7.16 -27.62
C ASP A 234 -6.45 6.02 -27.93
N ASN A 235 -5.21 6.19 -27.46
CA ASN A 235 -4.03 5.41 -27.81
C ASN A 235 -3.46 4.61 -26.63
N ALA A 236 -4.21 4.49 -25.55
CA ALA A 236 -3.86 3.62 -24.43
C ALA A 236 -5.12 3.02 -23.78
N LEU A 237 -5.03 1.76 -23.39
CA LEU A 237 -5.97 1.10 -22.50
C LEU A 237 -5.48 1.24 -21.07
N ARG A 238 -6.36 1.71 -20.19
CA ARG A 238 -6.10 1.83 -18.76
C ARG A 238 -7.00 0.86 -18.02
N ILE A 239 -6.40 0.00 -17.20
CA ILE A 239 -7.10 -0.84 -16.24
C ILE A 239 -6.92 -0.18 -14.87
N THR A 240 -8.00 0.27 -14.24
CA THR A 240 -7.93 0.99 -12.96
C THR A 240 -8.65 0.21 -11.89
N PRO A 241 -7.98 -0.22 -10.81
CA PRO A 241 -8.64 -0.79 -9.64
C PRO A 241 -9.65 0.22 -9.06
N LEU A 242 -10.82 -0.27 -8.66
CA LEU A 242 -11.85 0.50 -7.94
C LEU A 242 -11.84 0.23 -6.44
N GLN A 243 -11.09 -0.79 -6.04
CA GLN A 243 -10.70 -1.16 -4.69
C GLN A 243 -9.27 -1.70 -4.75
N PRO A 244 -8.52 -1.76 -3.63
CA PRO A 244 -7.22 -2.40 -3.61
C PRO A 244 -7.30 -3.84 -4.15
N LEU A 245 -6.41 -4.17 -5.07
CA LEU A 245 -6.19 -5.55 -5.51
C LEU A 245 -5.63 -6.40 -4.36
N ASP A 246 -5.86 -7.70 -4.43
CA ASP A 246 -5.34 -8.65 -3.43
C ASP A 246 -3.79 -8.57 -3.40
N PRO A 247 -3.15 -8.44 -2.23
CA PRO A 247 -1.68 -8.39 -2.13
C PRO A 247 -1.04 -9.75 -2.41
N LYS A 248 0.22 -9.76 -2.88
CA LYS A 248 0.98 -10.97 -3.26
C LYS A 248 0.27 -11.87 -4.29
N LYS A 249 -0.66 -11.30 -5.05
CA LYS A 249 -1.51 -12.00 -6.01
C LYS A 249 -0.99 -11.76 -7.41
N LYS A 250 -0.94 -12.81 -8.21
CA LYS A 250 -0.63 -12.71 -9.64
C LYS A 250 -1.90 -12.50 -10.43
N TYR A 251 -1.90 -11.48 -11.28
CA TYR A 251 -2.97 -11.16 -12.19
C TYR A 251 -2.53 -11.41 -13.63
N LEU A 252 -3.39 -12.07 -14.40
CA LEU A 252 -3.27 -12.21 -15.84
C LEU A 252 -4.10 -11.12 -16.52
N VAL A 253 -3.43 -10.29 -17.31
CA VAL A 253 -4.06 -9.29 -18.19
C VAL A 253 -4.20 -9.89 -19.58
N VAL A 254 -5.40 -9.80 -20.15
CA VAL A 254 -5.68 -10.27 -21.52
C VAL A 254 -6.43 -9.18 -22.29
N VAL A 255 -5.95 -8.86 -23.49
CA VAL A 255 -6.60 -7.97 -24.45
C VAL A 255 -6.91 -8.78 -25.69
N THR A 256 -8.15 -8.75 -26.17
CA THR A 256 -8.56 -9.49 -27.37
C THR A 256 -8.63 -8.60 -28.61
N ASN A 257 -8.67 -9.26 -29.77
CA ASN A 257 -8.85 -8.62 -31.08
C ASN A 257 -10.30 -8.22 -31.37
N GLU A 258 -11.23 -8.38 -30.43
CA GLU A 258 -12.59 -7.83 -30.57
C GLU A 258 -12.61 -6.31 -30.38
N ILE A 259 -11.55 -5.73 -29.81
CA ILE A 259 -11.30 -4.29 -29.85
C ILE A 259 -10.93 -3.91 -31.28
N VAL A 260 -11.49 -2.80 -31.77
CA VAL A 260 -11.22 -2.32 -33.13
C VAL A 260 -10.56 -0.94 -33.12
N ASP A 261 -9.72 -0.72 -34.11
CA ASP A 261 -9.09 0.57 -34.34
C ASP A 261 -10.09 1.62 -34.90
N TYR A 262 -9.58 2.83 -35.14
CA TYR A 262 -10.36 3.93 -35.69
C TYR A 262 -11.04 3.59 -37.03
N ASP A 263 -10.41 2.78 -37.87
CA ASP A 263 -10.94 2.37 -39.17
C ASP A 263 -11.93 1.18 -39.05
N GLY A 264 -11.99 0.56 -37.86
CA GLY A 264 -12.87 -0.57 -37.55
C GLY A 264 -12.22 -1.93 -37.79
N ASP A 265 -10.90 -1.95 -37.98
CA ASP A 265 -10.14 -3.19 -38.10
C ASP A 265 -9.83 -3.76 -36.70
N PRO A 266 -9.93 -5.10 -36.51
CA PRO A 266 -9.49 -5.78 -35.29
C PRO A 266 -8.05 -5.46 -34.91
N LEU A 267 -7.77 -5.38 -33.60
CA LEU A 267 -6.40 -5.32 -33.12
C LEU A 267 -5.62 -6.57 -33.56
N ILE A 268 -4.37 -6.37 -33.95
CA ILE A 268 -3.42 -7.46 -34.18
C ILE A 268 -2.48 -7.62 -32.98
N ASN A 269 -1.69 -8.68 -32.95
CA ASN A 269 -0.56 -8.80 -32.03
C ASN A 269 0.55 -7.80 -32.39
N ASP A 270 1.31 -7.35 -31.39
CA ASP A 270 2.60 -6.72 -31.67
C ASP A 270 3.48 -7.69 -32.49
N PRO A 271 4.20 -7.23 -33.52
CA PRO A 271 5.07 -8.09 -34.31
C PRO A 271 6.09 -8.90 -33.48
N VAL A 272 6.60 -8.34 -32.38
CA VAL A 272 7.52 -9.04 -31.47
C VAL A 272 6.77 -10.07 -30.64
N TYR A 273 5.60 -9.73 -30.10
CA TYR A 273 4.75 -10.68 -29.38
C TYR A 273 4.39 -11.87 -30.27
N ASN A 274 3.90 -11.60 -31.48
CA ASN A 274 3.54 -12.61 -32.47
C ASN A 274 4.72 -13.52 -32.83
N ASN A 275 5.92 -12.96 -32.99
CA ASN A 275 7.10 -13.77 -33.28
C ASN A 275 7.44 -14.73 -32.13
N ILE A 276 7.19 -14.35 -30.88
CA ILE A 276 7.45 -15.22 -29.73
C ILE A 276 6.31 -16.26 -29.57
N SER A 277 5.04 -15.84 -29.62
CA SER A 277 3.90 -16.72 -29.40
C SER A 277 3.74 -17.79 -30.49
N THR A 278 4.20 -17.51 -31.71
CA THR A 278 4.14 -18.46 -32.83
C THR A 278 5.45 -19.23 -33.07
N ALA A 279 6.51 -18.97 -32.29
CA ALA A 279 7.78 -19.67 -32.43
C ALA A 279 7.66 -21.14 -31.96
N GLU A 280 7.98 -22.08 -32.85
CA GLU A 280 8.08 -23.50 -32.49
C GLU A 280 9.43 -23.81 -31.82
N SER A 281 10.47 -23.00 -32.10
CA SER A 281 11.80 -23.14 -31.53
C SER A 281 12.51 -21.79 -31.34
N PRO A 282 13.53 -21.71 -30.47
CA PRO A 282 14.38 -20.52 -30.34
C PRO A 282 15.04 -20.04 -31.64
N ALA A 283 15.15 -20.90 -32.66
CA ALA A 283 15.75 -20.55 -33.95
C ALA A 283 14.81 -19.70 -34.83
N ASP A 284 13.51 -19.70 -34.55
CA ASP A 284 12.48 -18.97 -35.30
C ASP A 284 12.31 -17.52 -34.82
N LEU A 285 13.00 -17.16 -33.73
CA LEU A 285 12.92 -15.84 -33.13
C LEU A 285 13.75 -14.81 -33.90
N ILE A 286 13.24 -13.57 -33.95
CA ILE A 286 13.99 -12.40 -34.45
C ILE A 286 15.26 -12.13 -33.64
N SER A 287 15.30 -12.62 -32.40
CA SER A 287 16.39 -12.49 -31.45
C SER A 287 16.39 -13.69 -30.51
N GLN A 288 17.50 -14.44 -30.45
CA GLN A 288 17.61 -15.62 -29.58
C GLN A 288 17.51 -15.27 -28.09
N GLN A 289 17.79 -14.01 -27.73
CA GLN A 289 17.61 -13.47 -26.38
C GLN A 289 16.14 -13.52 -25.93
N LEU A 290 15.18 -13.63 -26.85
CA LEU A 290 13.75 -13.74 -26.53
C LEU A 290 13.30 -15.17 -26.20
N ALA A 291 14.16 -16.18 -26.42
CA ALA A 291 13.83 -17.58 -26.18
C ALA A 291 13.29 -17.88 -24.77
N PRO A 292 13.78 -17.24 -23.69
CA PRO A 292 13.23 -17.43 -22.35
C PRO A 292 11.76 -16.99 -22.19
N LEU A 293 11.22 -16.18 -23.11
CA LEU A 293 9.84 -15.69 -23.04
C LEU A 293 8.82 -16.63 -23.70
N ILE A 294 9.24 -17.57 -24.57
CA ILE A 294 8.32 -18.52 -25.23
C ILE A 294 7.46 -19.28 -24.21
N PRO A 295 8.03 -19.92 -23.16
CA PRO A 295 7.22 -20.66 -22.19
C PRO A 295 6.22 -19.78 -21.43
N ALA A 296 6.62 -18.55 -21.09
CA ALA A 296 5.78 -17.62 -20.36
C ALA A 296 4.57 -17.19 -21.19
N ILE A 297 4.78 -16.73 -22.43
CA ILE A 297 3.70 -16.29 -23.32
C ILE A 297 2.73 -17.44 -23.64
N ASN A 298 3.26 -18.62 -23.97
CA ASN A 298 2.41 -19.79 -24.23
C ASN A 298 1.58 -20.17 -23.00
N SER A 299 2.15 -20.07 -21.80
CA SER A 299 1.42 -20.31 -20.57
C SER A 299 0.32 -19.27 -20.32
N TRP A 300 0.57 -17.99 -20.63
CA TRP A 300 -0.42 -16.93 -20.46
C TRP A 300 -1.60 -17.09 -21.43
N GLU A 301 -1.32 -17.38 -22.71
CA GLU A 301 -2.37 -17.66 -23.69
C GLU A 301 -3.15 -18.93 -23.34
N GLN A 302 -2.49 -19.97 -22.82
CA GLN A 302 -3.16 -21.19 -22.36
C GLN A 302 -4.09 -20.93 -21.17
N LEU A 303 -3.66 -20.12 -20.20
CA LEU A 303 -4.50 -19.72 -19.06
C LEU A 303 -5.72 -18.91 -19.53
N ALA A 304 -5.52 -17.95 -20.44
CA ALA A 304 -6.60 -17.17 -21.04
C ALA A 304 -7.57 -18.07 -21.80
N GLY A 305 -7.08 -18.97 -22.67
CA GLY A 305 -7.89 -19.93 -23.40
C GLY A 305 -8.70 -20.85 -22.49
N GLY A 306 -8.10 -21.32 -21.38
CA GLY A 306 -8.81 -22.10 -20.36
C GLY A 306 -9.93 -21.31 -19.68
N TYR A 307 -9.71 -20.03 -19.36
CA TYR A 307 -10.76 -19.15 -18.85
C TYR A 307 -11.87 -18.94 -19.87
N PHE A 308 -11.52 -18.70 -21.14
CA PHE A 308 -12.49 -18.54 -22.22
C PHE A 308 -13.36 -19.79 -22.37
N GLU A 309 -12.76 -20.97 -22.46
CA GLU A 309 -13.48 -22.22 -22.63
C GLU A 309 -14.48 -22.49 -21.51
N ASN A 310 -14.05 -22.33 -20.25
CA ASN A 310 -14.82 -22.77 -19.09
C ASN A 310 -15.79 -21.70 -18.57
N VAL A 311 -15.48 -20.41 -18.74
CA VAL A 311 -16.27 -19.30 -18.19
C VAL A 311 -16.98 -18.52 -19.30
N THR A 312 -16.22 -17.95 -20.22
CA THR A 312 -16.75 -16.95 -21.16
C THR A 312 -17.57 -17.60 -22.29
N ASN A 313 -17.05 -18.64 -22.93
CA ASN A 313 -17.64 -19.31 -24.09
C ASN A 313 -18.92 -20.07 -23.76
N THR A 314 -19.09 -20.49 -22.50
CA THR A 314 -20.33 -21.05 -21.98
C THR A 314 -21.50 -20.09 -22.18
N VAL A 315 -21.30 -18.80 -21.85
CA VAL A 315 -22.33 -17.75 -22.02
C VAL A 315 -22.39 -17.28 -23.47
N ARG A 316 -21.25 -17.08 -24.16
CA ARG A 316 -21.22 -16.64 -25.56
C ARG A 316 -22.02 -17.56 -26.49
N LYS A 317 -21.95 -18.87 -26.28
CA LYS A 317 -22.75 -19.85 -27.01
C LYS A 317 -24.26 -19.66 -26.82
N GLN A 318 -24.70 -19.25 -25.62
CA GLN A 318 -26.13 -19.02 -25.33
C GLN A 318 -26.66 -17.78 -26.05
N VAL A 319 -25.82 -16.76 -26.23
CA VAL A 319 -26.17 -15.51 -26.93
C VAL A 319 -25.77 -15.49 -28.42
N GLY A 320 -25.25 -16.60 -28.95
CA GLY A 320 -24.91 -16.75 -30.37
C GLY A 320 -23.63 -16.03 -30.82
N LEU A 321 -22.74 -15.68 -29.89
CA LEU A 321 -21.43 -15.09 -30.21
C LEU A 321 -20.39 -16.17 -30.54
N PRO A 322 -19.42 -15.89 -31.44
CA PRO A 322 -18.30 -16.80 -31.71
C PRO A 322 -17.50 -17.13 -30.45
N ALA A 323 -16.93 -18.33 -30.36
CA ALA A 323 -16.06 -18.67 -29.24
C ALA A 323 -14.75 -17.86 -29.31
N LEU A 324 -14.24 -17.42 -28.16
CA LEU A 324 -12.90 -16.87 -28.02
C LEU A 324 -11.88 -18.02 -27.90
N GLY A 325 -10.73 -17.87 -28.56
CA GLY A 325 -9.60 -18.79 -28.50
C GLY A 325 -8.27 -18.05 -28.45
N ASN A 326 -7.16 -18.77 -28.56
CA ASN A 326 -5.81 -18.15 -28.54
C ASN A 326 -5.62 -17.16 -29.70
N ASP A 327 -6.22 -17.44 -30.86
CA ASP A 327 -6.24 -16.56 -32.03
C ASP A 327 -7.04 -15.26 -31.82
N SER A 328 -7.82 -15.19 -30.74
CA SER A 328 -8.53 -13.99 -30.32
C SER A 328 -7.66 -13.08 -29.44
N ILE A 329 -6.50 -13.52 -28.97
CA ILE A 329 -5.65 -12.78 -28.04
C ILE A 329 -4.73 -11.82 -28.81
N SER A 330 -4.83 -10.52 -28.54
CA SER A 330 -3.89 -9.50 -29.05
C SER A 330 -2.70 -9.31 -28.10
N LEU A 331 -2.91 -9.47 -26.79
CA LEU A 331 -1.88 -9.40 -25.76
C LEU A 331 -2.31 -10.22 -24.53
N ALA A 332 -1.40 -11.02 -23.99
CA ALA A 332 -1.49 -11.58 -22.65
C ALA A 332 -0.18 -11.38 -21.89
N LEU A 333 -0.25 -10.98 -20.61
CA LEU A 333 0.90 -10.81 -19.72
C LEU A 333 0.46 -10.91 -18.26
N THR A 334 1.39 -11.22 -17.35
CA THR A 334 1.10 -11.19 -15.90
C THR A 334 1.85 -10.11 -15.16
N PHE A 335 1.27 -9.65 -14.05
CA PHE A 335 1.95 -8.90 -13.00
C PHE A 335 1.56 -9.45 -11.64
N THR A 336 2.43 -9.30 -10.64
CA THR A 336 2.20 -9.75 -9.26
C THR A 336 2.22 -8.56 -8.33
N THR A 337 1.19 -8.41 -7.49
CA THR A 337 1.09 -7.32 -6.49
C THR A 337 2.04 -7.54 -5.31
N GLY A 338 2.43 -6.46 -4.62
CA GLY A 338 3.40 -6.53 -3.51
C GLY A 338 2.82 -7.05 -2.20
N GLY A 339 3.71 -7.33 -1.23
CA GLY A 339 3.34 -7.73 0.14
C GLY A 339 3.09 -6.54 1.06
N THR A 340 2.09 -5.73 0.67
CA THR A 340 1.79 -4.39 1.21
C THR A 340 1.94 -4.30 2.74
N THR A 341 1.16 -5.04 3.53
CA THR A 341 1.18 -4.87 5.00
C THR A 341 2.36 -5.57 5.70
N ASP A 342 3.01 -6.53 5.04
CA ASP A 342 3.91 -7.49 5.68
C ASP A 342 5.08 -6.82 6.41
N VAL A 343 5.67 -5.77 5.83
CA VAL A 343 6.83 -5.08 6.40
C VAL A 343 6.51 -4.42 7.74
N LEU A 344 5.39 -3.69 7.82
CA LEU A 344 5.02 -2.97 9.04
C LEU A 344 4.44 -3.90 10.11
N GLU A 345 3.71 -4.94 9.72
CA GLU A 345 3.26 -5.98 10.65
C GLU A 345 4.44 -6.74 11.27
N THR A 346 5.47 -7.06 10.47
CA THR A 346 6.68 -7.70 11.00
C THR A 346 7.52 -6.75 11.85
N ALA A 347 7.60 -5.45 11.48
CA ALA A 347 8.26 -4.46 12.32
C ALA A 347 7.60 -4.36 13.70
N ALA A 348 6.26 -4.39 13.76
CA ALA A 348 5.51 -4.38 15.01
C ALA A 348 5.67 -5.69 15.80
N ALA A 349 5.58 -6.84 15.11
CA ALA A 349 5.53 -8.18 15.68
C ALA A 349 6.34 -9.18 14.83
N PRO A 350 7.65 -9.38 15.14
CA PRO A 350 8.55 -10.21 14.34
C PRO A 350 8.10 -11.66 14.08
N ALA A 351 7.33 -12.25 15.01
CA ALA A 351 6.81 -13.61 14.87
C ALA A 351 5.90 -13.80 13.63
N GLN A 352 5.25 -12.73 13.15
CA GLN A 352 4.41 -12.76 11.95
C GLN A 352 5.17 -13.22 10.70
N PHE A 353 6.45 -12.87 10.57
CA PHE A 353 7.28 -13.31 9.45
C PHE A 353 7.51 -14.82 9.46
N PHE A 354 7.95 -15.36 10.60
CA PHE A 354 8.19 -16.80 10.76
C PHE A 354 6.91 -17.59 10.58
N TYR A 355 5.78 -17.04 11.00
CA TYR A 355 4.47 -17.65 10.81
C TYR A 355 4.07 -17.74 9.33
N ARG A 356 4.15 -16.63 8.59
CA ARG A 356 3.86 -16.61 7.14
C ARG A 356 4.75 -17.57 6.35
N ASN A 357 6.04 -17.64 6.71
CA ASN A 357 6.97 -18.59 6.11
C ASN A 357 6.63 -20.04 6.47
N GLY A 358 6.32 -20.31 7.74
CA GLY A 358 5.90 -21.64 8.21
C GLY A 358 4.65 -22.14 7.50
N LEU A 359 3.66 -21.27 7.27
CA LEU A 359 2.47 -21.58 6.48
C LEU A 359 2.82 -21.96 5.04
N THR A 360 3.62 -21.12 4.36
CA THR A 360 4.02 -21.34 2.97
C THR A 360 4.82 -22.64 2.81
N GLN A 361 5.80 -22.86 3.69
CA GLN A 361 6.61 -24.09 3.68
C GLN A 361 5.76 -25.34 3.95
N THR A 362 4.81 -25.26 4.88
CA THR A 362 3.88 -26.37 5.19
C THR A 362 3.04 -26.73 3.97
N ARG A 363 2.47 -25.72 3.28
CA ARG A 363 1.69 -25.94 2.04
C ARG A 363 2.54 -26.55 0.94
N GLN A 364 3.69 -25.96 0.64
CA GLN A 364 4.57 -26.41 -0.44
C GLN A 364 5.15 -27.81 -0.16
N GLY A 365 5.47 -28.14 1.09
CA GLY A 365 5.89 -29.49 1.47
C GLY A 365 4.81 -30.54 1.19
N ALA A 366 3.54 -30.24 1.50
CA ALA A 366 2.41 -31.13 1.21
C ALA A 366 2.12 -31.26 -0.30
N ILE A 367 2.27 -30.17 -1.04
CA ILE A 367 2.16 -30.17 -2.51
C ILE A 367 3.25 -31.04 -3.13
N LEU A 368 4.50 -30.88 -2.69
CA LEU A 368 5.62 -31.70 -3.15
C LEU A 368 5.32 -33.20 -2.98
N GLN A 369 4.88 -33.62 -1.79
CA GLN A 369 4.51 -35.02 -1.54
C GLN A 369 3.37 -35.48 -2.46
N THR A 370 2.40 -34.61 -2.72
CA THR A 370 1.27 -34.89 -3.60
C THR A 370 1.72 -35.08 -5.05
N LEU A 371 2.60 -34.21 -5.56
CA LEU A 371 3.16 -34.33 -6.91
C LEU A 371 3.96 -35.62 -7.07
N VAL A 372 4.85 -35.91 -6.11
CA VAL A 372 5.67 -37.14 -6.10
C VAL A 372 4.81 -38.40 -6.04
N SER A 373 3.72 -38.39 -5.28
CA SER A 373 2.83 -39.55 -5.14
C SER A 373 1.96 -39.80 -6.38
N ASN A 374 1.90 -38.86 -7.33
CA ASN A 374 1.04 -38.94 -8.52
C ASN A 374 1.82 -38.80 -9.84
N LEU A 375 3.13 -39.04 -9.85
CA LEU A 375 4.00 -38.84 -11.02
C LEU A 375 3.46 -39.48 -12.32
N ASP A 376 2.97 -40.72 -12.24
CA ASP A 376 2.56 -41.48 -13.41
C ASP A 376 1.19 -41.05 -13.99
N SER A 377 0.32 -40.46 -13.15
CA SER A 377 -1.07 -40.14 -13.50
C SER A 377 -1.38 -38.65 -13.53
N TRP A 378 -0.45 -37.79 -13.11
CA TRP A 378 -0.69 -36.34 -13.00
C TRP A 378 -1.19 -35.72 -14.30
N SER A 379 -0.54 -36.08 -15.42
CA SER A 379 -0.88 -35.58 -16.75
C SER A 379 -2.23 -36.06 -17.30
N GLU A 380 -2.89 -36.99 -16.61
CA GLU A 380 -4.20 -37.52 -16.98
C GLU A 380 -5.34 -36.79 -16.27
N LEU A 381 -5.04 -36.05 -15.21
CA LEU A 381 -6.00 -35.25 -14.45
C LEU A 381 -6.34 -33.96 -15.22
N SER A 382 -7.59 -33.51 -15.10
CA SER A 382 -7.97 -32.17 -15.54
C SER A 382 -7.29 -31.09 -14.68
N PRO A 383 -7.07 -29.86 -15.19
CA PRO A 383 -6.51 -28.77 -14.38
C PRO A 383 -7.28 -28.49 -13.09
N THR A 384 -8.61 -28.61 -13.12
CA THR A 384 -9.45 -28.45 -11.93
C THR A 384 -9.18 -29.54 -10.89
N GLU A 385 -9.05 -30.81 -11.31
CA GLU A 385 -8.72 -31.91 -10.40
C GLU A 385 -7.30 -31.76 -9.82
N GLN A 386 -6.35 -31.31 -10.64
CA GLN A 386 -4.99 -30.99 -10.21
C GLN A 386 -5.02 -29.92 -9.11
N TYR A 387 -5.62 -28.75 -9.39
CA TYR A 387 -5.72 -27.66 -8.42
C TYR A 387 -6.42 -28.11 -7.12
N THR A 388 -7.60 -28.75 -7.22
CA THR A 388 -8.35 -29.21 -6.04
C THR A 388 -7.52 -30.16 -5.18
N ARG A 389 -6.80 -31.11 -5.82
CA ARG A 389 -5.96 -32.05 -5.08
C ARG A 389 -4.79 -31.36 -4.37
N LEU A 390 -4.13 -30.41 -5.02
CA LEU A 390 -3.05 -29.63 -4.40
C LEU A 390 -3.57 -28.76 -3.24
N LYS A 391 -4.66 -28.03 -3.47
CA LYS A 391 -5.28 -27.14 -2.47
C LYS A 391 -5.71 -27.92 -1.23
N THR A 392 -6.41 -29.03 -1.41
CA THR A 392 -6.83 -29.89 -0.29
C THR A 392 -5.64 -30.42 0.50
N ALA A 393 -4.56 -30.86 -0.16
CA ALA A 393 -3.36 -31.34 0.52
C ALA A 393 -2.69 -30.22 1.34
N ALA A 394 -2.52 -29.04 0.73
CA ALA A 394 -1.94 -27.87 1.36
C ALA A 394 -2.74 -27.40 2.60
N GLU A 395 -4.05 -27.25 2.47
CA GLU A 395 -4.94 -26.82 3.56
C GLU A 395 -5.03 -27.86 4.68
N THR A 396 -5.08 -29.15 4.33
CA THR A 396 -5.08 -30.24 5.32
C THR A 396 -3.80 -30.21 6.14
N ALA A 397 -2.65 -30.02 5.50
CA ALA A 397 -1.36 -29.96 6.19
C ALA A 397 -1.27 -28.75 7.14
N VAL A 398 -1.73 -27.57 6.71
CA VAL A 398 -1.81 -26.40 7.59
C VAL A 398 -2.74 -26.65 8.76
N GLY A 399 -3.95 -27.18 8.52
CA GLY A 399 -4.90 -27.48 9.60
C GLY A 399 -4.34 -28.47 10.62
N GLN A 400 -3.60 -29.49 10.16
CA GLN A 400 -2.90 -30.42 11.05
C GLN A 400 -1.76 -29.75 11.83
N ALA A 401 -1.00 -28.87 11.20
CA ALA A 401 0.11 -28.16 11.82
C ALA A 401 -0.35 -27.13 12.85
N GLU A 402 -1.49 -26.48 12.62
CA GLU A 402 -2.11 -25.57 13.60
C GLU A 402 -2.75 -26.30 14.78
N ALA A 403 -3.30 -27.50 14.55
CA ALA A 403 -3.86 -28.34 15.60
C ALA A 403 -2.79 -29.06 16.45
N ALA A 404 -1.52 -29.05 16.02
CA ALA A 404 -0.41 -29.65 16.74
C ALA A 404 0.00 -28.82 17.98
N SER A 405 0.81 -29.41 18.85
CA SER A 405 1.43 -28.73 19.99
C SER A 405 2.94 -29.02 20.00
N PRO A 406 3.80 -28.02 19.72
CA PRO A 406 3.45 -26.63 19.42
C PRO A 406 2.79 -26.47 18.03
N SER A 407 1.87 -25.51 17.89
CA SER A 407 1.30 -25.09 16.60
C SER A 407 2.30 -24.28 15.77
N LEU A 408 2.01 -24.01 14.49
CA LEU A 408 2.87 -23.14 13.66
C LEU A 408 3.02 -21.74 14.28
N ALA A 409 1.94 -21.17 14.81
CA ALA A 409 2.00 -19.88 15.50
C ALA A 409 2.90 -19.92 16.74
N GLN A 410 2.81 -21.00 17.54
CA GLN A 410 3.65 -21.18 18.72
C GLN A 410 5.12 -21.41 18.37
N ILE A 411 5.41 -22.13 17.28
CA ILE A 411 6.77 -22.30 16.76
C ILE A 411 7.33 -20.94 16.34
N ALA A 412 6.58 -20.17 15.54
CA ALA A 412 6.99 -18.86 15.06
C ALA A 412 7.27 -17.87 16.20
N ALA A 413 6.40 -17.83 17.20
CA ALA A 413 6.60 -17.02 18.40
C ALA A 413 7.85 -17.45 19.18
N GLY A 414 8.05 -18.76 19.35
CA GLY A 414 9.24 -19.32 19.99
C GLY A 414 10.53 -18.97 19.25
N THR A 415 10.54 -19.05 17.91
CA THR A 415 11.67 -18.66 17.07
C THR A 415 12.00 -17.18 17.25
N ALA A 416 11.02 -16.29 17.13
CA ALA A 416 11.24 -14.86 17.31
C ALA A 416 11.77 -14.52 18.71
N ALA A 417 11.26 -15.17 19.76
CA ALA A 417 11.70 -14.94 21.14
C ALA A 417 13.13 -15.45 21.44
N GLN A 418 13.60 -16.46 20.72
CA GLN A 418 14.97 -16.98 20.86
C GLN A 418 16.01 -16.11 20.15
N LEU A 419 15.58 -15.37 19.11
CA LEU A 419 16.45 -14.43 18.41
C LEU A 419 16.67 -13.20 19.28
N ASN A 420 17.93 -12.91 19.61
CA ASN A 420 18.30 -11.65 20.26
C ASN A 420 18.31 -10.52 19.23
N LEU A 421 17.13 -10.18 18.69
CA LEU A 421 16.95 -9.23 17.59
C LEU A 421 17.74 -7.92 17.76
N PRO A 422 17.75 -7.27 18.95
CA PRO A 422 18.54 -6.05 19.14
C PRO A 422 20.03 -6.22 18.87
N SER A 423 20.61 -7.37 19.22
CA SER A 423 22.02 -7.69 18.92
C SER A 423 22.28 -7.96 17.44
N LEU A 424 21.23 -8.31 16.69
CA LEU A 424 21.24 -8.55 15.25
C LEU A 424 20.86 -7.29 14.45
N GLY A 425 20.87 -6.11 15.09
CA GLY A 425 20.57 -4.85 14.43
C GLY A 425 19.10 -4.68 14.05
N VAL A 426 18.18 -5.45 14.63
CA VAL A 426 16.74 -5.35 14.42
C VAL A 426 16.07 -4.98 15.73
N SER A 427 15.18 -3.99 15.72
CA SER A 427 14.35 -3.68 16.89
C SER A 427 12.89 -3.83 16.52
N SER A 428 12.11 -4.40 17.42
CA SER A 428 10.66 -4.23 17.47
C SER A 428 10.32 -3.05 18.39
N PRO A 429 9.11 -2.46 18.28
CA PRO A 429 8.64 -1.48 19.23
C PRO A 429 8.70 -2.00 20.66
N ALA A 430 9.30 -1.20 21.54
CA ALA A 430 9.47 -1.53 22.96
C ALA A 430 9.41 -0.23 23.80
N PRO A 431 9.09 -0.33 25.10
CA PRO A 431 8.99 0.85 25.96
C PRO A 431 10.32 1.60 26.09
N SER A 432 10.27 2.92 25.92
CA SER A 432 11.34 3.88 26.13
C SER A 432 10.89 4.93 27.15
N THR A 433 11.80 5.51 27.93
CA THR A 433 11.44 6.53 28.93
C THR A 433 11.06 7.84 28.22
N ILE A 434 9.84 8.32 28.44
CA ILE A 434 9.46 9.70 28.11
C ILE A 434 9.90 10.62 29.26
N SER A 435 10.66 11.66 28.92
CA SER A 435 11.09 12.69 29.88
C SER A 435 10.33 13.99 29.62
N VAL A 436 9.80 14.62 30.66
CA VAL A 436 9.25 15.99 30.59
C VAL A 436 10.31 16.98 31.05
N PHE A 437 10.52 18.04 30.28
CA PHE A 437 11.53 19.07 30.57
C PHE A 437 10.94 20.19 31.43
N PRO A 438 11.78 20.88 32.25
CA PRO A 438 11.30 21.98 33.08
C PRO A 438 10.69 23.11 32.25
N GLY A 439 9.45 23.50 32.60
CA GLY A 439 8.74 24.59 31.94
C GLY A 439 7.31 24.20 31.59
N ARG A 440 6.36 24.77 32.33
CA ARG A 440 4.92 24.68 32.07
C ARG A 440 4.45 25.97 31.41
N ILE A 441 3.84 25.85 30.23
CA ILE A 441 3.41 27.01 29.44
C ILE A 441 1.87 27.03 29.42
N PRO A 442 1.24 28.05 30.04
CA PRO A 442 -0.20 28.21 29.94
C PRO A 442 -0.62 28.31 28.47
N ALA A 443 -1.65 27.58 28.07
CA ALA A 443 -2.11 27.56 26.70
C ALA A 443 -2.51 28.96 26.20
N GLN A 444 -3.01 29.85 27.06
CA GLN A 444 -3.29 31.24 26.69
C GLN A 444 -2.05 32.05 26.32
N ALA A 445 -0.88 31.69 26.84
CA ALA A 445 0.38 32.33 26.46
C ALA A 445 0.82 31.90 25.05
N ALA A 446 0.52 30.66 24.65
CA ALA A 446 0.89 30.09 23.36
C ALA A 446 -0.13 30.40 22.24
N LEU A 447 -1.42 30.31 22.56
CA LEU A 447 -2.53 30.37 21.60
C LEU A 447 -3.36 31.66 21.70
N GLY A 448 -3.06 32.51 22.68
CA GLY A 448 -3.77 33.75 22.96
C GLY A 448 -4.93 33.60 23.96
N GLN A 449 -5.49 34.73 24.37
CA GLN A 449 -6.42 34.83 25.51
C GLN A 449 -7.75 34.08 25.33
N SER A 450 -8.09 33.66 24.11
CA SER A 450 -9.28 32.86 23.84
C SER A 450 -9.11 31.35 24.10
N ALA A 451 -7.87 30.90 24.34
CA ALA A 451 -7.60 29.50 24.67
C ALA A 451 -8.12 29.13 26.07
N LYS A 452 -8.38 27.84 26.26
CA LYS A 452 -8.82 27.28 27.54
C LYS A 452 -7.67 27.28 28.55
N PRO A 453 -7.94 27.42 29.87
CA PRO A 453 -6.93 27.36 30.91
C PRO A 453 -6.44 25.92 31.08
N THR A 454 -5.50 25.54 30.23
CA THR A 454 -4.78 24.26 30.26
C THR A 454 -3.30 24.56 30.09
N ASP A 455 -2.45 23.56 30.22
CA ASP A 455 -1.01 23.75 30.07
C ASP A 455 -0.42 22.94 28.93
N ILE A 456 0.74 23.42 28.50
CA ILE A 456 1.60 22.78 27.50
C ILE A 456 2.92 22.42 28.19
N LEU A 457 3.31 21.16 28.06
CA LEU A 457 4.61 20.65 28.49
C LEU A 457 5.43 20.25 27.26
N VAL A 458 6.75 20.37 27.36
CA VAL A 458 7.68 19.88 26.35
C VAL A 458 8.41 18.68 26.92
N GLY A 459 8.47 17.60 26.16
CA GLY A 459 9.16 16.38 26.56
C GLY A 459 10.07 15.83 25.47
N GLY A 460 10.57 14.63 25.68
CA GLY A 460 11.43 13.93 24.75
C GLY A 460 11.37 12.42 24.90
N ILE A 461 11.62 11.72 23.80
CA ILE A 461 11.70 10.25 23.72
C ILE A 461 12.87 9.86 22.81
N THR A 462 13.55 8.76 23.13
CA THR A 462 14.56 8.16 22.26
C THR A 462 13.96 7.01 21.47
N LEU A 463 14.10 7.07 20.15
CA LEU A 463 13.50 6.13 19.20
C LEU A 463 14.58 5.41 18.37
N PRO A 464 14.38 4.13 18.01
CA PRO A 464 15.20 3.48 17.00
C PRO A 464 14.96 4.11 15.63
N TYR A 465 16.04 4.34 14.89
CA TYR A 465 16.01 4.98 13.57
C TYR A 465 16.66 4.06 12.53
N TYR A 466 15.94 3.84 11.43
CA TYR A 466 16.32 2.91 10.36
C TYR A 466 16.67 3.61 9.04
N LEU A 467 16.24 4.87 8.90
CA LEU A 467 16.81 5.77 7.88
C LEU A 467 18.24 6.14 8.28
N SER A 468 19.06 6.54 7.31
CA SER A 468 20.40 7.05 7.62
C SER A 468 20.33 8.38 8.38
N ILE A 469 21.16 8.51 9.42
CA ILE A 469 21.22 9.73 10.25
C ILE A 469 22.21 10.72 9.63
N PRO A 470 21.76 11.90 9.15
CA PRO A 470 22.66 12.88 8.57
C PRO A 470 23.52 13.58 9.61
N THR A 471 24.75 13.90 9.22
CA THR A 471 25.66 14.75 10.01
C THR A 471 25.69 16.17 9.47
N GLU A 472 26.33 17.11 10.17
CA GLU A 472 26.46 18.50 9.70
C GLU A 472 27.17 18.64 8.35
N SER A 473 28.01 17.67 7.99
CA SER A 473 28.79 17.67 6.74
C SER A 473 28.32 16.64 5.72
N ASN A 474 27.34 15.79 6.03
CA ASN A 474 26.87 14.72 5.15
C ASN A 474 25.35 14.82 4.90
N PRO A 475 24.91 15.64 3.94
CA PRO A 475 23.50 15.69 3.54
C PRO A 475 23.05 14.45 2.76
N GLU A 476 23.97 13.61 2.25
CA GLU A 476 23.61 12.45 1.40
C GLU A 476 22.80 11.41 2.17
N ALA A 477 23.02 11.29 3.48
CA ALA A 477 22.26 10.41 4.37
C ALA A 477 20.76 10.70 4.40
N ILE A 478 20.33 11.94 4.09
CA ILE A 478 18.90 12.30 3.98
C ILE A 478 18.23 11.53 2.84
N ASN A 479 19.00 11.08 1.85
CA ASN A 479 18.53 10.42 0.65
C ASN A 479 18.87 8.92 0.61
N ALA A 480 19.16 8.30 1.76
CA ALA A 480 19.46 6.86 1.84
C ALA A 480 18.26 6.09 2.44
N PRO A 481 17.74 5.06 1.73
CA PRO A 481 16.60 4.28 2.19
C PRO A 481 16.98 3.31 3.32
N TRP A 482 16.01 2.57 3.83
CA TRP A 482 16.28 1.45 4.73
C TRP A 482 17.10 0.37 4.02
N VAL A 483 17.92 -0.31 4.82
CA VAL A 483 18.75 -1.44 4.38
C VAL A 483 18.35 -2.69 5.16
N ALA A 484 18.30 -3.84 4.51
CA ALA A 484 18.01 -5.12 5.15
C ALA A 484 19.11 -5.53 6.16
N SER A 485 18.72 -6.11 7.30
CA SER A 485 19.69 -6.63 8.28
C SER A 485 20.42 -7.87 7.78
N SER A 486 21.69 -7.72 7.42
CA SER A 486 22.55 -8.86 7.08
C SER A 486 22.81 -9.77 8.28
N LYS A 487 22.97 -9.20 9.48
CA LYS A 487 23.26 -9.94 10.71
C LYS A 487 22.14 -10.92 11.08
N LEU A 488 20.88 -10.50 10.95
CA LEU A 488 19.76 -11.40 11.19
C LEU A 488 19.67 -12.46 10.09
N GLY A 489 19.96 -12.09 8.84
CA GLY A 489 20.03 -13.04 7.72
C GLY A 489 21.02 -14.17 7.97
N ASP A 490 22.25 -13.83 8.37
CA ASP A 490 23.30 -14.80 8.72
C ASP A 490 22.89 -15.75 9.86
N GLU A 491 22.11 -15.24 10.83
CA GLU A 491 21.63 -16.03 11.98
C GLU A 491 20.54 -17.04 11.59
N ILE A 492 19.60 -16.65 10.72
CA ILE A 492 18.46 -17.50 10.34
C ILE A 492 18.74 -18.40 9.13
N ASP A 493 19.80 -18.11 8.36
CA ASP A 493 20.20 -18.86 7.19
C ASP A 493 21.73 -19.01 7.09
N SER A 494 22.22 -20.14 7.59
CA SER A 494 23.65 -20.50 7.55
C SER A 494 24.25 -20.66 6.15
N THR A 495 23.44 -20.67 5.09
CA THR A 495 23.93 -20.74 3.71
C THR A 495 24.44 -19.39 3.17
N GLY A 496 24.09 -18.29 3.86
CA GLY A 496 24.45 -16.92 3.48
C GLY A 496 23.65 -16.38 2.29
N ALA A 497 22.50 -16.99 1.96
CA ALA A 497 21.60 -16.52 0.91
C ALA A 497 20.55 -15.51 1.44
N THR A 498 20.52 -15.26 2.75
CA THR A 498 19.61 -14.32 3.41
C THR A 498 20.40 -13.22 4.12
N PRO A 499 20.03 -11.93 3.99
CA PRO A 499 19.01 -11.44 3.07
C PRO A 499 19.48 -11.61 1.62
N PRO A 500 18.54 -11.83 0.69
CA PRO A 500 18.88 -12.00 -0.73
C PRO A 500 19.43 -10.72 -1.37
N SER A 501 19.15 -9.54 -0.79
CA SER A 501 19.73 -8.25 -1.17
C SER A 501 19.78 -7.28 0.02
N ASP A 502 20.15 -6.02 -0.25
CA ASP A 502 20.10 -4.92 0.71
C ASP A 502 18.69 -4.30 0.87
N LYS A 503 17.67 -4.78 0.14
CA LYS A 503 16.32 -4.21 0.11
C LYS A 503 15.43 -4.80 1.20
N VAL A 504 14.60 -3.94 1.82
CA VAL A 504 13.56 -4.35 2.78
C VAL A 504 12.23 -4.57 2.06
N THR A 505 11.90 -5.84 1.84
CA THR A 505 10.70 -6.31 1.11
C THR A 505 9.85 -7.23 1.98
N TYR A 506 8.66 -7.62 1.51
CA TYR A 506 7.86 -8.63 2.23
C TYR A 506 8.56 -10.00 2.39
N LYS A 507 9.53 -10.34 1.51
CA LYS A 507 10.32 -11.58 1.61
C LYS A 507 11.40 -11.50 2.68
N TYR A 508 11.92 -10.31 2.96
CA TYR A 508 12.82 -10.06 4.08
C TYR A 508 12.51 -8.69 4.73
N PRO A 509 11.51 -8.63 5.61
CA PRO A 509 10.95 -7.38 6.14
C PRO A 509 11.72 -6.81 7.34
N PHE A 510 13.02 -7.12 7.48
CA PHE A 510 13.82 -6.69 8.63
C PHE A 510 14.81 -5.60 8.25
N ALA A 511 14.47 -4.36 8.59
CA ALA A 511 15.37 -3.23 8.44
C ALA A 511 16.48 -3.23 9.51
N GLU A 512 17.71 -2.91 9.09
CA GLU A 512 18.83 -2.69 10.00
C GLU A 512 18.72 -1.32 10.68
N LYS A 513 18.75 -1.32 12.01
CA LYS A 513 18.79 -0.13 12.84
C LYS A 513 20.09 0.63 12.60
N GLN A 514 19.98 1.89 12.19
CA GLN A 514 21.11 2.80 11.93
C GLN A 514 21.57 3.54 13.18
N GLY A 515 20.68 3.72 14.15
CA GLY A 515 20.99 4.35 15.43
C GLY A 515 19.76 4.63 16.26
N ASP A 516 19.93 5.46 17.29
CA ASP A 516 18.86 5.99 18.12
C ASP A 516 18.81 7.51 17.98
N VAL A 517 17.59 8.07 17.94
CA VAL A 517 17.35 9.52 17.83
C VAL A 517 16.47 10.00 18.99
N SER A 518 16.94 11.00 19.73
CA SER A 518 16.15 11.65 20.78
C SER A 518 15.37 12.82 20.19
N VAL A 519 14.04 12.70 20.19
CA VAL A 519 13.12 13.62 19.50
C VAL A 519 12.21 14.33 20.49
N PRO A 520 11.79 15.58 20.21
CA PRO A 520 10.91 16.33 21.07
C PRO A 520 9.46 15.81 21.01
N LEU A 521 8.79 15.92 22.16
CA LEU A 521 7.36 15.73 22.33
C LEU A 521 6.72 17.03 22.80
N MET A 522 5.45 17.21 22.47
CA MET A 522 4.62 18.29 22.98
C MET A 522 3.37 17.69 23.61
N LEU A 523 3.13 18.02 24.89
CA LEU A 523 2.00 17.51 25.64
C LEU A 523 1.03 18.66 25.94
N SER A 524 -0.26 18.48 25.63
CA SER A 524 -1.34 19.33 26.17
C SER A 524 -1.97 18.60 27.34
N VAL A 525 -1.94 19.20 28.53
CA VAL A 525 -2.37 18.55 29.78
C VAL A 525 -3.59 19.28 30.38
N PRO A 526 -4.56 18.54 30.95
CA PRO A 526 -5.71 19.12 31.64
C PRO A 526 -5.32 20.02 32.83
N ASP A 527 -6.26 20.89 33.22
CA ASP A 527 -6.18 21.65 34.46
C ASP A 527 -6.78 20.85 35.62
N GLU A 528 -6.02 20.70 36.71
CA GLU A 528 -6.41 19.93 37.91
C GLU A 528 -7.77 20.36 38.45
N ASN A 529 -8.04 21.67 38.53
CA ASN A 529 -9.22 22.22 39.19
C ASN A 529 -10.50 21.84 38.47
N LYS A 530 -10.40 21.58 37.16
CA LYS A 530 -11.52 21.12 36.33
C LYS A 530 -11.61 19.60 36.27
N CYS A 531 -10.48 18.91 36.16
CA CYS A 531 -10.43 17.53 35.69
C CYS A 531 -10.09 16.48 36.76
N GLU A 532 -9.95 16.87 38.04
CA GLU A 532 -9.65 15.94 39.15
C GLU A 532 -10.59 14.73 39.21
N ALA A 533 -11.91 14.94 39.08
CA ALA A 533 -12.90 13.86 39.16
C ALA A 533 -12.90 12.92 37.93
N ALA A 534 -12.12 13.23 36.90
CA ALA A 534 -11.99 12.45 35.68
C ALA A 534 -10.69 11.62 35.63
N LYS A 535 -9.84 11.68 36.66
CA LYS A 535 -8.63 10.84 36.75
C LYS A 535 -8.99 9.35 36.92
N PRO A 536 -8.19 8.41 36.35
CA PRO A 536 -7.07 8.69 35.46
C PRO A 536 -7.55 9.19 34.09
N TRP A 537 -6.87 10.19 33.54
CA TRP A 537 -7.24 10.81 32.27
C TRP A 537 -6.92 9.92 31.08
N ASN A 538 -7.71 10.06 30.03
CA ASN A 538 -7.47 9.36 28.77
C ASN A 538 -6.36 10.06 27.97
N VAL A 539 -5.64 9.29 27.15
CA VAL A 539 -4.49 9.78 26.38
C VAL A 539 -4.81 9.79 24.90
N VAL A 540 -4.38 10.82 24.18
CA VAL A 540 -4.52 10.98 22.73
C VAL A 540 -3.14 11.13 22.11
N ILE A 541 -2.76 10.24 21.20
CA ILE A 541 -1.60 10.45 20.32
C ILE A 541 -2.05 11.37 19.17
N TYR A 542 -1.34 12.47 18.94
CA TYR A 542 -1.62 13.39 17.83
C TYR A 542 -0.51 13.39 16.77
N GLN A 543 -0.88 13.22 15.50
CA GLN A 543 0.04 13.32 14.37
C GLN A 543 -0.34 14.46 13.41
N HIS A 544 0.64 15.33 13.12
CA HIS A 544 0.47 16.49 12.24
C HIS A 544 0.54 16.15 10.73
N GLY A 545 0.14 17.11 9.87
CA GLY A 545 0.21 17.01 8.41
C GLY A 545 1.58 17.34 7.79
N ILE A 546 1.74 17.08 6.49
CA ILE A 546 3.04 17.06 5.77
C ILE A 546 3.85 18.37 5.73
N PHE A 547 3.22 19.52 5.90
CA PHE A 547 3.92 20.81 5.92
C PHE A 547 3.95 21.43 7.32
N GLY A 548 3.67 20.61 8.32
CA GLY A 548 3.52 21.02 9.71
C GLY A 548 4.60 20.49 10.62
N ASN A 549 4.35 20.66 11.92
CA ASN A 549 5.16 20.09 12.99
C ASN A 549 4.26 19.81 14.20
N ARG A 550 4.83 19.26 15.28
CA ARG A 550 4.12 18.89 16.52
C ARG A 550 3.26 20.01 17.12
N SER A 551 3.58 21.29 16.88
CA SER A 551 2.77 22.42 17.36
C SER A 551 1.38 22.51 16.71
N HIS A 552 1.16 21.80 15.61
CA HIS A 552 -0.16 21.69 14.99
C HIS A 552 -1.18 21.00 15.90
N SER A 553 -0.71 20.27 16.92
CA SER A 553 -1.57 19.71 17.96
C SER A 553 -2.22 20.75 18.86
N LEU A 554 -1.62 21.95 19.02
CA LEU A 554 -1.94 22.86 20.12
C LEU A 554 -3.42 23.28 20.15
N ALA A 555 -4.02 23.59 18.99
CA ALA A 555 -5.40 24.05 18.94
C ALA A 555 -6.38 22.95 19.39
N LEU A 556 -6.31 21.76 18.78
CA LEU A 556 -7.16 20.63 19.15
C LEU A 556 -6.82 20.09 20.55
N GLY A 557 -5.52 20.00 20.87
CA GLY A 557 -4.99 19.58 22.16
C GLY A 557 -5.49 20.44 23.32
N ASN A 558 -5.63 21.77 23.14
CA ASN A 558 -6.24 22.63 24.15
C ASN A 558 -7.74 22.35 24.36
N GLN A 559 -8.49 21.97 23.32
CA GLN A 559 -9.89 21.58 23.48
C GLN A 559 -10.03 20.18 24.12
N LEU A 560 -9.14 19.24 23.77
CA LEU A 560 -9.06 17.91 24.37
C LEU A 560 -8.66 17.98 25.85
N ALA A 561 -7.65 18.78 26.20
CA ALA A 561 -7.24 19.02 27.59
C ALA A 561 -8.35 19.69 28.42
N ASP A 562 -9.10 20.63 27.84
CA ASP A 562 -10.30 21.21 28.48
C ASP A 562 -11.39 20.14 28.70
N ASN A 563 -11.35 19.00 28.04
CA ASN A 563 -12.25 17.86 28.24
C ASN A 563 -11.55 16.65 28.89
N CYS A 564 -10.49 16.91 29.66
CA CYS A 564 -9.81 15.92 30.50
C CYS A 564 -9.10 14.80 29.74
N PHE A 565 -8.56 15.12 28.55
CA PHE A 565 -7.65 14.25 27.80
C PHE A 565 -6.23 14.82 27.81
N VAL A 566 -5.23 13.96 27.96
CA VAL A 566 -3.82 14.31 27.72
C VAL A 566 -3.51 14.08 26.24
N THR A 567 -3.03 15.10 25.54
CA THR A 567 -2.61 14.95 24.13
C THR A 567 -1.09 14.90 24.03
N VAL A 568 -0.52 13.89 23.37
CA VAL A 568 0.92 13.72 23.13
C VAL A 568 1.20 13.80 21.63
N ALA A 569 1.99 14.80 21.21
CA ALA A 569 2.32 15.03 19.81
C ALA A 569 3.82 14.86 19.53
N MET A 570 4.14 14.26 18.39
CA MET A 570 5.50 14.00 17.90
C MET A 570 5.63 14.36 16.42
N ASP A 571 6.81 14.80 16.01
CA ASP A 571 7.07 15.08 14.60
C ASP A 571 7.26 13.82 13.75
N LEU A 572 6.84 13.87 12.49
CA LEU A 572 7.21 12.89 11.47
C LEU A 572 8.72 12.93 11.17
N PRO A 573 9.32 11.89 10.56
CA PRO A 573 10.68 11.95 10.03
C PRO A 573 10.88 13.19 9.13
N HIS A 574 12.05 13.84 9.19
CA HIS A 574 12.33 15.10 8.46
C HIS A 574 11.47 16.31 8.82
N HIS A 575 10.62 16.22 9.84
CA HIS A 575 9.83 17.34 10.35
C HIS A 575 10.40 17.88 11.66
N GLY A 576 9.69 18.80 12.30
CA GLY A 576 10.17 19.60 13.41
C GLY A 576 9.87 21.08 13.23
N ILE A 577 10.09 21.85 14.28
CA ILE A 577 9.92 23.30 14.26
C ILE A 577 11.09 23.91 13.50
N ALA A 578 10.78 24.50 12.35
CA ALA A 578 11.77 24.98 11.37
C ALA A 578 11.77 26.51 11.31
N PRO A 579 12.72 27.15 10.60
CA PRO A 579 12.73 28.61 10.44
C PRO A 579 11.47 29.18 9.78
N THR A 580 10.93 28.48 8.78
CA THR A 580 9.78 28.94 7.99
C THR A 580 8.71 27.87 7.87
N LEU A 581 7.47 28.31 7.73
CA LEU A 581 6.37 27.50 7.20
C LEU A 581 6.67 27.17 5.73
N ALA A 582 6.16 26.05 5.23
CA ALA A 582 6.28 25.70 3.80
C ALA A 582 5.64 26.76 2.87
N THR A 583 4.75 27.59 3.41
CA THR A 583 4.11 28.73 2.72
C THR A 583 4.98 29.99 2.67
N GLY A 584 6.16 30.01 3.29
CA GLY A 584 7.18 31.06 3.21
C GLY A 584 7.21 32.06 4.37
N GLY A 585 6.26 32.02 5.30
CA GLY A 585 6.29 32.85 6.52
C GLY A 585 7.22 32.28 7.59
N VAL A 586 7.67 33.11 8.54
CA VAL A 586 8.38 32.62 9.75
C VAL A 586 7.46 31.67 10.53
N ASP A 587 8.00 30.55 11.00
CA ASP A 587 7.24 29.61 11.81
C ASP A 587 6.83 30.25 13.15
N PRO A 588 5.53 30.39 13.45
CA PRO A 588 5.07 31.00 14.69
C PRO A 588 5.39 30.14 15.93
N SER A 589 5.75 28.87 15.74
CA SER A 589 6.07 27.95 16.83
C SER A 589 7.54 27.97 17.27
N LEU A 590 8.37 28.87 16.73
CA LEU A 590 9.81 28.95 17.07
C LEU A 590 10.11 29.04 18.57
N ALA A 591 9.19 29.49 19.43
CA ALA A 591 9.39 29.47 20.88
C ALA A 591 9.50 28.04 21.48
N PHE A 592 9.03 27.02 20.76
CA PHE A 592 9.03 25.61 21.18
C PHE A 592 10.11 24.76 20.47
N GLY A 593 11.00 25.39 19.69
CA GLY A 593 12.00 24.67 18.89
C GLY A 593 13.06 23.96 19.75
N ALA A 594 13.44 22.76 19.34
CA ALA A 594 14.41 21.90 20.04
C ALA A 594 15.87 22.16 19.62
N ASP A 595 16.10 22.56 18.36
CA ASP A 595 17.44 22.93 17.87
C ASP A 595 17.74 24.41 18.20
N LYS A 596 16.82 25.28 17.79
CA LYS A 596 16.87 26.73 17.99
C LYS A 596 15.50 27.19 18.48
N ALA A 597 15.47 28.10 19.43
CA ALA A 597 14.24 28.63 19.99
C ALA A 597 14.22 30.16 19.98
N LEU A 598 13.03 30.75 19.78
CA LEU A 598 12.79 32.17 20.05
C LEU A 598 12.68 32.38 21.56
N ASP A 599 13.65 33.07 22.15
CA ASP A 599 13.59 33.49 23.55
C ASP A 599 12.60 34.65 23.69
N PRO A 600 11.45 34.46 24.37
CA PRO A 600 10.42 35.49 24.49
C PRO A 600 10.88 36.69 25.34
N SER A 601 11.90 36.53 26.19
CA SER A 601 12.41 37.61 27.05
C SER A 601 13.33 38.59 26.30
N THR A 602 14.07 38.08 25.31
CA THR A 602 15.02 38.88 24.52
C THR A 602 14.54 39.16 23.10
N GLY A 603 13.55 38.41 22.61
CA GLY A 603 13.07 38.46 21.23
C GLY A 603 14.10 37.96 20.21
N LYS A 604 15.06 37.13 20.64
CA LYS A 604 16.15 36.62 19.81
C LYS A 604 16.07 35.11 19.68
N ILE A 605 16.54 34.60 18.53
CA ILE A 605 16.71 33.16 18.34
C ILE A 605 18.03 32.74 19.01
N VAL A 606 17.94 31.71 19.86
CA VAL A 606 19.07 31.14 20.63
C VAL A 606 19.13 29.62 20.42
N ASP A 607 20.26 29.02 20.79
CA ASP A 607 20.36 27.56 20.90
C ASP A 607 19.42 27.06 22.00
N SER A 608 18.63 26.04 21.69
CA SER A 608 17.77 25.41 22.68
C SER A 608 18.62 24.52 23.62
N PRO A 609 18.37 24.55 24.94
CA PRO A 609 19.09 23.73 25.91
C PRO A 609 18.51 22.31 26.04
N LEU A 610 17.44 21.98 25.32
CA LEU A 610 16.75 20.70 25.45
C LEU A 610 17.65 19.55 24.93
N PRO A 611 17.70 18.38 25.62
CA PRO A 611 18.55 17.26 25.22
C PRO A 611 17.90 16.41 24.11
N VAL A 612 17.26 17.05 23.13
CA VAL A 612 16.57 16.45 21.99
C VAL A 612 16.82 17.28 20.75
N ASN A 613 16.63 16.69 19.57
CA ASN A 613 16.86 17.39 18.29
C ASN A 613 15.63 17.31 17.41
N GLU A 614 15.43 18.35 16.59
CA GLU A 614 14.42 18.34 15.55
C GLU A 614 14.71 17.25 14.51
N ARG A 615 13.66 16.63 13.97
CA ARG A 615 13.80 15.45 13.09
C ARG A 615 14.23 15.79 11.67
N HIS A 616 14.31 17.08 11.34
CA HIS A 616 14.97 17.58 10.13
C HIS A 616 16.50 17.68 10.29
N PHE A 617 17.05 17.41 11.49
CA PHE A 617 18.49 17.42 11.78
C PHE A 617 19.20 18.73 11.39
N GLY A 618 18.49 19.86 11.50
CA GLY A 618 18.89 21.19 10.99
C GLY A 618 19.16 21.32 9.49
N TRP A 619 18.67 20.40 8.66
CA TRP A 619 18.77 20.46 7.19
C TRP A 619 17.46 20.95 6.55
N GLY A 620 17.58 21.89 5.62
CA GLY A 620 16.50 22.32 4.73
C GLY A 620 16.96 22.31 3.28
N GLN A 621 16.18 22.94 2.39
CA GLN A 621 16.53 23.06 0.98
C GLN A 621 16.51 24.51 0.49
N LYS A 622 17.42 24.83 -0.44
CA LYS A 622 17.39 26.05 -1.24
C LYS A 622 17.52 25.68 -2.72
N ASN A 623 16.50 26.01 -3.51
CA ASN A 623 16.41 25.64 -4.93
C ASN A 623 16.58 24.13 -5.20
N GLY A 624 16.07 23.27 -4.29
CA GLY A 624 16.19 21.82 -4.37
C GLY A 624 17.54 21.25 -3.91
N THR A 625 18.50 22.10 -3.55
CA THR A 625 19.79 21.66 -2.98
C THR A 625 19.71 21.61 -1.45
N PRO A 626 20.13 20.53 -0.79
CA PRO A 626 20.25 20.47 0.66
C PRO A 626 21.19 21.56 1.20
N VAL A 627 20.75 22.29 2.23
CA VAL A 627 21.51 23.33 2.92
C VAL A 627 21.21 23.30 4.41
N ARG A 628 22.13 23.80 5.24
CA ARG A 628 21.83 24.02 6.66
C ARG A 628 20.76 25.09 6.82
N MET A 629 19.81 24.85 7.70
CA MET A 629 18.74 25.79 8.00
C MET A 629 19.31 27.10 8.55
N THR A 630 18.72 28.22 8.11
CA THR A 630 19.06 29.56 8.60
C THR A 630 17.87 30.11 9.37
N TYR A 631 18.04 30.33 10.67
CA TYR A 631 17.00 30.85 11.53
C TYR A 631 17.05 32.38 11.58
N SER A 632 15.92 33.01 11.23
CA SER A 632 15.76 34.46 11.21
C SER A 632 14.30 34.83 11.45
N LEU A 633 14.07 35.97 12.11
CA LEU A 633 12.73 36.57 12.20
C LEU A 633 12.37 37.40 10.94
N ASP A 634 13.34 37.61 10.06
CA ASP A 634 13.12 38.08 8.70
C ASP A 634 12.97 36.88 7.77
N ALA A 635 11.77 36.69 7.22
CA ALA A 635 11.42 35.58 6.34
C ALA A 635 12.32 35.50 5.09
N ASP A 636 12.78 36.64 4.58
CA ASP A 636 13.62 36.67 3.36
C ASP A 636 15.04 36.14 3.63
N GLN A 637 15.47 36.11 4.91
CA GLN A 637 16.76 35.59 5.34
C GLN A 637 16.65 34.17 5.92
N ALA A 638 15.44 33.75 6.30
CA ALA A 638 15.20 32.43 6.83
C ALA A 638 15.27 31.37 5.72
N VAL A 639 15.85 30.21 6.01
CA VAL A 639 16.01 29.12 5.04
C VAL A 639 15.65 27.80 5.69
N GLY A 640 14.72 27.09 5.07
CA GLY A 640 14.29 25.76 5.48
C GLY A 640 12.90 25.77 6.09
N SER A 641 12.14 24.73 5.77
CA SER A 641 10.80 24.48 6.32
C SER A 641 10.69 23.02 6.75
N SER A 642 9.68 22.73 7.57
CA SER A 642 9.42 21.36 8.00
C SER A 642 9.05 20.44 6.83
N GLY A 643 9.49 19.18 6.88
CA GLY A 643 9.06 18.13 5.95
C GLY A 643 9.61 18.20 4.52
N GLN A 644 10.55 19.11 4.20
CA GLN A 644 11.02 19.34 2.83
C GLN A 644 11.59 18.10 2.12
N PHE A 645 12.08 17.11 2.88
CA PHE A 645 12.65 15.88 2.35
C PHE A 645 11.70 14.67 2.42
N PHE A 646 10.49 14.84 2.95
CA PHE A 646 9.60 13.70 3.24
C PHE A 646 9.09 12.98 1.99
N LEU A 647 8.60 13.73 0.99
CA LEU A 647 8.05 13.13 -0.24
C LEU A 647 9.11 12.49 -1.16
N ASN A 648 10.35 12.97 -1.09
CA ASN A 648 11.51 12.53 -1.85
C ASN A 648 11.23 11.94 -3.26
N LEU A 649 10.60 12.73 -4.14
CA LEU A 649 10.17 12.27 -5.47
C LEU A 649 11.33 11.88 -6.40
N SER A 650 12.57 12.21 -6.05
CA SER A 650 13.78 11.78 -6.73
C SER A 650 14.27 10.38 -6.31
N ASN A 651 13.85 9.91 -5.13
CA ASN A 651 14.24 8.61 -4.57
C ASN A 651 13.04 7.99 -3.83
N LEU A 652 12.19 7.30 -4.60
CA LEU A 652 10.94 6.71 -4.13
C LEU A 652 11.11 5.70 -2.97
N PRO A 653 12.19 4.89 -2.90
CA PRO A 653 12.51 4.09 -1.72
C PRO A 653 12.58 4.90 -0.42
N VAL A 654 13.17 6.09 -0.44
CA VAL A 654 13.23 6.97 0.74
C VAL A 654 11.86 7.53 1.07
N ALA A 655 11.05 7.89 0.06
CA ALA A 655 9.68 8.35 0.29
C ALA A 655 8.83 7.28 1.01
N ARG A 656 8.96 6.01 0.56
CA ARG A 656 8.37 4.84 1.22
C ARG A 656 8.87 4.69 2.66
N ASP A 657 10.19 4.71 2.84
CA ASP A 657 10.78 4.43 4.15
C ASP A 657 10.58 5.59 5.15
N ASN A 658 10.31 6.81 4.68
CA ASN A 658 9.83 7.92 5.50
C ASN A 658 8.44 7.63 6.10
N LEU A 659 7.52 7.07 5.31
CA LEU A 659 6.21 6.63 5.80
C LEU A 659 6.35 5.45 6.76
N ARG A 660 7.17 4.45 6.42
CA ARG A 660 7.41 3.29 7.30
C ARG A 660 8.04 3.70 8.64
N GLN A 661 9.04 4.58 8.62
CA GLN A 661 9.65 5.13 9.83
C GLN A 661 8.61 5.88 10.67
N ALA A 662 7.74 6.70 10.06
CA ALA A 662 6.68 7.38 10.80
C ALA A 662 5.75 6.42 11.55
N VAL A 663 5.35 5.30 10.93
CA VAL A 663 4.54 4.27 11.59
C VAL A 663 5.32 3.61 12.73
N VAL A 664 6.57 3.21 12.49
CA VAL A 664 7.41 2.57 13.53
C VAL A 664 7.67 3.50 14.71
N ASP A 665 7.84 4.81 14.47
CA ASP A 665 7.97 5.81 15.53
C ASP A 665 6.71 5.90 16.38
N LEU A 666 5.53 5.92 15.75
CA LEU A 666 4.25 5.94 16.46
C LEU A 666 4.01 4.67 17.27
N LEU A 667 4.42 3.50 16.77
CA LEU A 667 4.38 2.24 17.52
C LEU A 667 5.33 2.29 18.74
N ASN A 668 6.53 2.86 18.60
CA ASN A 668 7.44 3.05 19.74
C ASN A 668 6.91 4.08 20.75
N LEU A 669 6.31 5.18 20.28
CA LEU A 669 5.65 6.15 21.15
C LEU A 669 4.52 5.49 21.93
N ASN A 670 3.63 4.75 21.25
CA ASN A 670 2.54 3.98 21.86
C ASN A 670 3.07 3.02 22.94
N ALA A 671 4.10 2.23 22.62
CA ALA A 671 4.70 1.30 23.58
C ALA A 671 5.36 2.00 24.78
N SER A 672 5.70 3.27 24.63
CA SER A 672 6.37 4.09 25.65
C SER A 672 5.41 4.90 26.52
N LEU A 673 4.14 5.03 26.15
CA LEU A 673 3.16 5.81 26.91
C LEU A 673 3.01 5.40 28.38
N PRO A 674 3.08 4.11 28.78
CA PRO A 674 3.07 3.73 30.20
C PRO A 674 4.17 4.40 31.04
N SER A 675 5.25 4.89 30.43
CA SER A 675 6.28 5.65 31.15
C SER A 675 5.79 6.99 31.70
N LEU A 676 4.70 7.53 31.16
CA LEU A 676 4.07 8.75 31.65
C LEU A 676 3.28 8.52 32.95
N ASN A 677 2.83 7.30 33.25
CA ASN A 677 2.03 7.00 34.44
C ASN A 677 2.73 7.45 35.73
N GLY A 678 4.06 7.42 35.78
CA GLY A 678 4.83 7.82 36.97
C GLY A 678 5.15 9.31 37.09
N LEU A 679 4.63 10.15 36.20
CA LEU A 679 4.88 11.60 36.19
C LEU A 679 3.75 12.37 36.89
N ASP A 680 4.06 13.57 37.35
CA ASP A 680 3.10 14.59 37.79
C ASP A 680 2.89 15.55 36.60
N LEU A 681 1.81 15.31 35.84
CA LEU A 681 1.43 16.01 34.62
C LEU A 681 0.55 17.23 34.90
N ASP A 682 -0.04 17.36 36.09
CA ASP A 682 -0.90 18.48 36.48
C ASP A 682 -0.26 19.46 37.47
N ASP A 683 0.93 19.12 37.99
CA ASP A 683 1.73 19.89 38.96
C ASP A 683 1.03 20.05 40.32
N ASN A 684 0.17 19.09 40.70
CA ASN A 684 -0.53 19.10 41.99
C ASN A 684 0.33 18.58 43.16
N GLY A 685 1.53 18.06 42.87
CA GLY A 685 2.47 17.52 43.85
C GLY A 685 2.31 16.02 44.13
N THR A 686 1.46 15.33 43.36
CA THR A 686 1.24 13.88 43.38
C THR A 686 1.65 13.33 42.03
N ALA A 687 2.59 12.38 42.02
CA ALA A 687 2.94 11.64 40.82
C ALA A 687 2.25 10.28 40.87
N GLY A 688 1.83 9.76 39.72
CA GLY A 688 1.24 8.42 39.66
C GLY A 688 -0.28 8.34 39.59
N ASP A 689 -1.00 9.47 39.69
CA ASP A 689 -2.47 9.51 39.75
C ASP A 689 -3.14 10.09 38.51
N ASP A 690 -2.39 10.80 37.65
CA ASP A 690 -2.96 11.52 36.50
C ASP A 690 -3.48 10.61 35.40
N ILE A 691 -2.73 9.57 35.05
CA ILE A 691 -3.04 8.64 33.97
C ILE A 691 -2.56 7.23 34.34
N ASP A 692 -3.17 6.22 33.72
CA ASP A 692 -2.86 4.81 33.91
C ASP A 692 -2.93 4.06 32.57
N VAL A 693 -2.00 4.38 31.66
CA VAL A 693 -1.90 3.70 30.36
C VAL A 693 -1.50 2.25 30.57
N GLY A 694 -2.27 1.32 29.97
CA GLY A 694 -2.16 -0.12 30.20
C GLY A 694 -3.07 -0.63 31.33
N GLY A 695 -3.74 0.29 32.05
CA GLY A 695 -4.79 0.02 33.02
C GLY A 695 -6.08 0.76 32.64
N ASP A 696 -6.53 1.68 33.48
CA ASP A 696 -7.86 2.31 33.35
C ASP A 696 -7.92 3.44 32.29
N SER A 697 -6.80 4.08 31.95
CA SER A 697 -6.77 5.10 30.89
C SER A 697 -7.00 4.50 29.51
N LYS A 698 -7.98 5.03 28.77
CA LYS A 698 -8.19 4.72 27.36
C LYS A 698 -7.22 5.49 26.48
N LEU A 699 -6.85 4.87 25.36
CA LEU A 699 -5.88 5.43 24.42
C LEU A 699 -6.52 5.73 23.08
N PHE A 700 -6.35 6.95 22.59
CA PHE A 700 -6.94 7.43 21.34
C PHE A 700 -5.87 7.90 20.37
N PHE A 701 -6.23 7.97 19.09
CA PHE A 701 -5.37 8.55 18.05
C PHE A 701 -6.11 9.66 17.29
N ALA A 702 -5.46 10.80 17.08
CA ALA A 702 -5.96 11.87 16.22
C ALA A 702 -4.89 12.25 15.17
N GLY A 703 -5.20 12.13 13.89
CA GLY A 703 -4.27 12.43 12.80
C GLY A 703 -4.86 13.44 11.83
N HIS A 704 -4.13 14.50 11.50
CA HIS A 704 -4.53 15.47 10.49
C HIS A 704 -3.75 15.30 9.18
N SER A 705 -4.43 15.30 8.03
CA SER A 705 -3.80 15.26 6.70
C SER A 705 -2.90 14.02 6.60
N LEU A 706 -1.61 14.17 6.24
CA LEU A 706 -0.62 13.08 6.28
C LEU A 706 -0.58 12.35 7.63
N GLY A 707 -0.84 13.01 8.75
CA GLY A 707 -0.95 12.36 10.05
C GLY A 707 -2.17 11.43 10.13
N GLY A 708 -3.27 11.73 9.43
CA GLY A 708 -4.39 10.82 9.28
C GLY A 708 -4.09 9.67 8.30
N ILE A 709 -3.35 9.92 7.22
CA ILE A 709 -2.86 8.90 6.26
C ILE A 709 -1.98 7.86 6.98
N VAL A 710 -0.93 8.33 7.65
CA VAL A 710 -0.04 7.48 8.47
C VAL A 710 -0.81 6.85 9.62
N GLY A 711 -1.77 7.59 10.19
CA GLY A 711 -2.65 7.13 11.27
C GLY A 711 -3.49 5.92 10.91
N THR A 712 -4.04 5.85 9.68
CA THR A 712 -4.77 4.68 9.20
C THR A 712 -3.92 3.43 9.30
N THR A 713 -2.68 3.50 8.83
CA THR A 713 -1.72 2.41 8.88
C THR A 713 -1.26 2.08 10.29
N PHE A 714 -0.88 3.09 11.08
CA PHE A 714 -0.41 2.92 12.45
C PHE A 714 -1.44 2.21 13.33
N VAL A 715 -2.69 2.71 13.35
CA VAL A 715 -3.74 2.14 14.22
C VAL A 715 -4.13 0.74 13.75
N SER A 716 -4.19 0.50 12.44
CA SER A 716 -4.44 -0.85 11.89
C SER A 716 -3.40 -1.86 12.34
N VAL A 717 -2.11 -1.50 12.33
CA VAL A 717 -1.03 -2.39 12.80
C VAL A 717 -1.07 -2.56 14.32
N ALA A 718 -1.31 -1.47 15.08
CA ALA A 718 -1.36 -1.48 16.53
C ALA A 718 -2.50 -2.33 17.10
N ASN A 719 -3.68 -2.32 16.46
CA ASN A 719 -4.84 -3.11 16.90
C ASN A 719 -5.02 -4.43 16.15
N GLY A 720 -4.37 -4.59 15.00
CA GLY A 720 -4.36 -5.83 14.22
C GLY A 720 -3.20 -6.74 14.61
N ALA A 721 -2.14 -6.72 13.79
CA ALA A 721 -1.03 -7.68 13.90
C ALA A 721 -0.33 -7.67 15.27
N ALA A 722 -0.29 -6.53 15.97
CA ALA A 722 0.31 -6.43 17.30
C ALA A 722 -0.55 -7.07 18.42
N GLN A 723 -1.87 -7.20 18.24
CA GLN A 723 -2.77 -7.76 19.26
C GLN A 723 -3.07 -9.26 19.08
N VAL A 724 -2.48 -9.91 18.06
CA VAL A 724 -2.66 -11.34 17.84
C VAL A 724 -2.08 -12.14 19.02
N GLU A 725 -2.92 -12.83 19.79
CA GLU A 725 -2.58 -13.45 21.09
C GLU A 725 -1.24 -14.22 21.13
N THR A 726 -0.89 -14.98 20.08
CA THR A 726 0.36 -15.77 20.01
C THR A 726 1.49 -15.08 19.25
N LEU A 727 1.18 -14.23 18.27
CA LEU A 727 2.17 -13.69 17.32
C LEU A 727 2.49 -12.22 17.56
N GLY A 728 1.68 -11.53 18.36
CA GLY A 728 1.69 -10.09 18.56
C GLY A 728 2.83 -9.59 19.44
N ASN A 729 2.74 -8.32 19.79
CA ASN A 729 3.69 -7.62 20.64
C ASN A 729 2.95 -6.93 21.79
N THR A 730 3.03 -7.54 22.97
CA THR A 730 2.35 -7.08 24.19
C THR A 730 2.84 -5.75 24.73
N SER A 731 3.92 -5.18 24.18
CA SER A 731 4.37 -3.83 24.53
C SER A 731 3.53 -2.74 23.86
N ILE A 732 2.81 -3.07 22.78
CA ILE A 732 1.99 -2.12 22.03
C ILE A 732 0.59 -2.12 22.64
N ASN A 733 0.16 -0.96 23.12
CA ASN A 733 -1.14 -0.73 23.73
C ASN A 733 -2.22 -0.59 22.67
N GLU A 734 -3.38 -1.23 22.89
CA GLU A 734 -4.55 -1.11 22.02
C GLU A 734 -5.08 0.33 21.98
N ILE A 735 -5.47 0.79 20.80
CA ILE A 735 -6.09 2.09 20.56
C ILE A 735 -7.61 1.94 20.63
N THR A 736 -8.26 2.60 21.58
CA THR A 736 -9.72 2.59 21.78
C THR A 736 -10.48 3.15 20.57
N ALA A 737 -10.03 4.26 19.98
CA ALA A 737 -10.63 4.83 18.77
C ALA A 737 -9.69 5.80 18.03
N ALA A 738 -9.95 6.01 16.73
CA ALA A 738 -9.15 6.88 15.87
C ALA A 738 -9.98 8.00 15.21
N ALA A 739 -9.46 9.23 15.23
CA ALA A 739 -10.00 10.38 14.51
C ALA A 739 -9.06 10.77 13.35
N LEU A 740 -9.51 10.59 12.12
CA LEU A 740 -8.80 10.92 10.90
C LEU A 740 -9.36 12.23 10.32
N ILE A 741 -8.61 13.32 10.48
CA ILE A 741 -9.05 14.68 10.17
C ILE A 741 -8.49 15.10 8.81
N THR A 742 -9.38 15.26 7.82
CA THR A 742 -9.05 15.55 6.41
C THR A 742 -7.92 14.66 5.84
N PRO A 743 -7.96 13.32 6.02
CA PRO A 743 -6.97 12.40 5.45
C PRO A 743 -7.28 12.16 3.96
N GLY A 744 -6.43 11.41 3.26
CA GLY A 744 -6.75 10.92 1.92
C GLY A 744 -5.98 9.64 1.59
N ALA A 745 -6.24 9.07 0.43
CA ALA A 745 -5.57 7.88 -0.05
C ALA A 745 -5.17 8.00 -1.52
N GLY A 746 -4.52 6.96 -2.05
CA GLY A 746 -3.98 6.93 -3.40
C GLY A 746 -2.94 8.03 -3.58
N VAL A 747 -1.99 8.09 -2.65
CA VAL A 747 -1.17 9.29 -2.37
C VAL A 747 -0.49 9.85 -3.62
N ALA A 748 -0.01 9.01 -4.55
CA ALA A 748 0.64 9.50 -5.77
C ALA A 748 -0.32 10.31 -6.64
N LYS A 749 -1.52 9.79 -6.92
CA LYS A 749 -2.55 10.49 -7.71
C LYS A 749 -3.24 11.59 -6.90
N LEU A 750 -3.30 11.48 -5.57
CA LEU A 750 -3.72 12.56 -4.68
C LEU A 750 -2.82 13.79 -4.84
N LEU A 751 -1.48 13.61 -4.83
CA LEU A 751 -0.52 14.71 -5.01
C LEU A 751 -0.67 15.38 -6.38
N GLU A 752 -0.93 14.59 -7.43
CA GLU A 752 -1.24 15.12 -8.77
C GLU A 752 -2.55 15.94 -8.77
N ASN A 753 -3.57 15.48 -8.04
CA ASN A 753 -4.90 16.08 -8.02
C ASN A 753 -5.11 17.12 -6.92
N SER A 754 -4.08 17.47 -6.16
CA SER A 754 -4.10 18.47 -5.10
C SER A 754 -3.93 19.89 -5.67
N PRO A 755 -4.92 20.79 -5.60
CA PRO A 755 -4.75 22.16 -6.08
C PRO A 755 -3.60 22.94 -5.43
N SER A 756 -3.31 22.69 -4.15
CA SER A 756 -2.26 23.41 -3.41
C SER A 756 -0.87 22.80 -3.56
N ILE A 757 -0.77 21.47 -3.73
CA ILE A 757 0.52 20.76 -3.81
C ILE A 757 0.99 20.56 -5.25
N SER A 758 0.07 20.21 -6.15
CA SER A 758 0.41 19.83 -7.53
C SER A 758 1.20 20.89 -8.30
N PRO A 759 1.01 22.23 -8.14
CA PRO A 759 1.81 23.21 -8.89
C PRO A 759 3.30 23.11 -8.58
N THR A 760 3.65 22.83 -7.33
CA THR A 760 5.05 22.65 -6.91
C THR A 760 5.57 21.31 -7.37
N VAL A 761 4.84 20.22 -7.10
CA VAL A 761 5.25 18.86 -7.46
C VAL A 761 5.39 18.70 -8.97
N LEU A 762 4.33 18.99 -9.74
CA LEU A 762 4.34 18.89 -11.20
C LEU A 762 5.29 19.90 -11.83
N GLY A 763 5.45 21.09 -11.24
CA GLY A 763 6.42 22.07 -11.71
C GLY A 763 7.87 21.58 -11.66
N GLN A 764 8.23 20.77 -10.64
CA GLN A 764 9.55 20.14 -10.57
C GLN A 764 9.65 18.90 -11.47
N LEU A 765 8.63 18.05 -11.48
CA LEU A 765 8.57 16.86 -12.34
C LEU A 765 8.63 17.23 -13.83
N ALA A 766 7.99 18.33 -14.24
CA ALA A 766 8.04 18.83 -15.61
C ALA A 766 9.46 19.20 -16.06
N LYS A 767 10.34 19.64 -15.15
CA LYS A 767 11.76 19.89 -15.47
C LYS A 767 12.52 18.60 -15.78
N ALA A 768 12.03 17.46 -15.27
CA ALA A 768 12.52 16.13 -15.60
C ALA A 768 11.79 15.50 -16.80
N GLY A 769 10.95 16.26 -17.53
CA GLY A 769 10.20 15.78 -18.69
C GLY A 769 8.89 15.05 -18.34
N LEU A 770 8.51 15.00 -17.06
CA LEU A 770 7.30 14.33 -16.60
C LEU A 770 6.15 15.35 -16.53
N THR A 771 5.22 15.29 -17.48
CA THR A 771 4.14 16.29 -17.62
C THR A 771 2.78 15.62 -17.65
N GLN A 772 1.74 16.30 -17.15
CA GLN A 772 0.40 15.72 -17.12
C GLN A 772 -0.09 15.36 -18.52
N GLY A 773 -0.67 14.16 -18.63
CA GLY A 773 -1.09 13.59 -19.90
C GLY A 773 0.03 12.92 -20.71
N SER A 774 1.27 12.91 -20.23
CA SER A 774 2.33 12.06 -20.80
C SER A 774 2.33 10.68 -20.15
N ARG A 775 2.74 9.68 -20.92
CA ARG A 775 2.90 8.31 -20.43
C ARG A 775 3.98 8.22 -19.35
N GLU A 776 5.07 8.97 -19.50
CA GLU A 776 6.19 8.92 -18.57
C GLU A 776 5.77 9.40 -17.17
N LEU A 777 4.87 10.40 -17.08
CA LEU A 777 4.31 10.78 -15.79
C LEU A 777 3.38 9.68 -15.22
N GLU A 778 2.50 9.10 -16.03
CA GLU A 778 1.60 8.03 -15.54
C GLU A 778 2.39 6.81 -15.05
N LEU A 779 3.48 6.45 -15.74
CA LEU A 779 4.41 5.42 -15.29
C LEU A 779 5.11 5.82 -13.98
N PHE A 780 5.60 7.06 -13.88
CA PHE A 780 6.20 7.57 -12.64
C PHE A 780 5.22 7.50 -11.46
N LEU A 781 3.97 7.91 -11.66
CA LEU A 781 2.95 7.89 -10.61
C LEU A 781 2.55 6.47 -10.22
N ASN A 782 2.50 5.54 -11.18
CA ASN A 782 2.30 4.12 -10.88
C ASN A 782 3.43 3.57 -10.00
N VAL A 783 4.70 3.79 -10.39
CA VAL A 783 5.86 3.28 -9.63
C VAL A 783 5.97 3.97 -8.27
N ALA A 784 5.68 5.28 -8.19
CA ALA A 784 5.64 6.03 -6.95
C ALA A 784 4.58 5.46 -5.99
N GLN A 785 3.39 5.13 -6.50
CA GLN A 785 2.33 4.52 -5.70
C GLN A 785 2.76 3.12 -5.24
N ALA A 786 3.21 2.25 -6.15
CA ALA A 786 3.69 0.91 -5.82
C ALA A 786 4.79 0.94 -4.75
N SER A 787 5.69 1.94 -4.81
CA SER A 787 6.76 2.09 -3.82
C SER A 787 6.22 2.30 -2.42
N ILE A 788 5.15 3.09 -2.26
CA ILE A 788 4.61 3.45 -0.95
C ILE A 788 3.48 2.54 -0.47
N ASP A 789 3.04 1.56 -1.27
CA ASP A 789 1.88 0.72 -0.95
C ASP A 789 1.99 0.00 0.39
N SER A 790 3.21 -0.28 0.84
CA SER A 790 3.45 -0.85 2.17
C SER A 790 3.12 0.06 3.36
N ALA A 791 2.77 1.31 3.10
CA ALA A 791 2.28 2.29 4.06
C ALA A 791 1.11 3.12 3.48
N GLU A 792 0.48 2.65 2.40
CA GLU A 792 -0.68 3.31 1.78
C GLU A 792 -1.95 2.99 2.58
N PRO A 793 -2.72 3.99 3.04
CA PRO A 793 -3.87 3.78 3.93
C PRO A 793 -4.93 2.83 3.37
N LEU A 794 -5.15 2.78 2.05
CA LEU A 794 -6.14 1.86 1.45
C LEU A 794 -5.84 0.38 1.72
N ASN A 795 -4.56 0.00 1.83
CA ASN A 795 -4.18 -1.39 2.15
C ASN A 795 -4.44 -1.74 3.62
N PHE A 796 -4.73 -0.76 4.48
CA PHE A 796 -4.94 -0.93 5.92
C PHE A 796 -6.38 -0.57 6.35
N ALA A 797 -7.16 0.11 5.50
CA ALA A 797 -8.49 0.61 5.84
C ALA A 797 -9.46 -0.49 6.33
N ALA A 798 -9.50 -1.64 5.64
CA ALA A 798 -10.37 -2.74 6.03
C ALA A 798 -9.99 -3.34 7.40
N SER A 799 -8.70 -3.52 7.64
CA SER A 799 -8.18 -3.99 8.93
C SER A 799 -8.45 -2.97 10.05
N LEU A 800 -8.26 -1.68 9.79
CA LEU A 800 -8.59 -0.62 10.74
C LEU A 800 -10.07 -0.65 11.15
N ALA A 801 -10.98 -0.62 10.17
CA ALA A 801 -12.41 -0.53 10.42
C ALA A 801 -13.00 -1.82 11.02
N SER A 802 -12.35 -2.98 10.83
CA SER A 802 -12.76 -4.22 11.48
C SER A 802 -12.30 -4.35 12.94
N THR A 803 -11.29 -3.56 13.36
CA THR A 803 -10.66 -3.65 14.68
C THR A 803 -10.89 -2.42 15.57
N THR A 804 -11.21 -1.26 14.99
CA THR A 804 -11.18 0.02 15.71
C THR A 804 -12.32 0.95 15.25
N PRO A 805 -13.02 1.64 16.17
CA PRO A 805 -13.94 2.70 15.79
C PRO A 805 -13.19 3.88 15.15
N VAL A 806 -13.74 4.42 14.06
CA VAL A 806 -13.11 5.51 13.30
C VAL A 806 -14.06 6.68 13.13
N TYR A 807 -13.63 7.88 13.54
CA TYR A 807 -14.18 9.13 13.04
C TYR A 807 -13.33 9.59 11.86
N ILE A 808 -13.95 9.94 10.74
CA ILE A 808 -13.26 10.51 9.57
C ILE A 808 -14.01 11.74 9.08
N ASN A 809 -13.28 12.81 8.76
CA ASN A 809 -13.89 13.99 8.16
C ASN A 809 -13.16 14.49 6.91
N GLU A 810 -13.89 15.29 6.15
CA GLU A 810 -13.37 16.05 5.02
C GLU A 810 -13.99 17.45 4.97
N VAL A 811 -13.27 18.41 4.38
CA VAL A 811 -13.88 19.69 3.97
C VAL A 811 -14.52 19.50 2.61
N TYR A 812 -15.76 18.99 2.64
CA TYR A 812 -16.54 18.73 1.43
C TYR A 812 -17.04 20.02 0.79
N GLY A 813 -17.33 21.07 1.57
CA GLY A 813 -18.06 22.25 1.07
C GLY A 813 -19.55 21.94 0.88
N ASN A 814 -20.19 22.56 -0.11
CA ASN A 814 -21.62 22.34 -0.40
C ASN A 814 -21.89 21.52 -1.67
N GLY A 815 -20.86 20.95 -2.29
CA GLY A 815 -20.98 20.17 -3.54
C GLY A 815 -21.27 20.99 -4.80
N THR A 816 -21.22 22.33 -4.74
CA THR A 816 -21.57 23.22 -5.88
C THR A 816 -20.42 24.09 -6.39
N ASP A 817 -19.37 24.32 -5.61
CA ASP A 817 -18.16 25.02 -6.07
C ASP A 817 -16.91 24.29 -5.58
N ILE A 818 -16.13 23.77 -6.53
CA ILE A 818 -14.90 23.01 -6.27
C ILE A 818 -13.87 23.80 -5.46
N LYS A 819 -13.95 25.13 -5.41
CA LYS A 819 -13.06 25.99 -4.60
C LYS A 819 -13.40 25.99 -3.11
N THR A 820 -14.60 25.53 -2.75
CA THR A 820 -15.05 25.43 -1.35
C THR A 820 -14.67 24.12 -0.69
N LYS A 821 -14.25 23.13 -1.48
CA LYS A 821 -13.71 21.86 -0.98
C LYS A 821 -12.30 22.03 -0.46
N ASP A 822 -11.79 21.03 0.23
CA ASP A 822 -10.38 20.93 0.59
C ASP A 822 -9.47 21.07 -0.65
N GLN A 823 -8.57 22.07 -0.61
CA GLN A 823 -7.66 22.39 -1.71
C GLN A 823 -6.31 21.67 -1.59
N THR A 824 -6.09 20.89 -0.53
CA THR A 824 -4.86 20.15 -0.29
C THR A 824 -5.09 18.66 -0.48
N VAL A 825 -6.09 18.09 0.20
CA VAL A 825 -6.53 16.73 -0.05
C VAL A 825 -7.84 16.79 -0.83
N PRO A 826 -7.88 16.45 -2.12
CA PRO A 826 -9.11 16.47 -2.88
C PRO A 826 -10.13 15.48 -2.28
N VAL A 827 -11.40 15.88 -2.24
CA VAL A 827 -12.55 14.99 -1.92
C VAL A 827 -12.47 13.69 -2.71
N ALA A 828 -12.37 13.79 -4.04
CA ALA A 828 -12.10 12.69 -4.94
C ALA A 828 -11.46 13.21 -6.24
N ALA A 829 -10.77 12.34 -6.95
CA ALA A 829 -10.19 12.58 -8.27
C ALA A 829 -10.85 11.74 -9.37
N ASP A 830 -12.12 11.37 -9.19
CA ASP A 830 -12.90 10.63 -10.15
C ASP A 830 -14.36 11.07 -10.23
N LYS A 831 -14.90 11.11 -11.45
CA LYS A 831 -16.27 11.52 -11.70
C LYS A 831 -17.30 10.51 -11.19
N SER A 832 -16.91 9.25 -10.95
CA SER A 832 -17.80 8.22 -10.41
C SER A 832 -18.40 8.58 -9.04
N TYR A 833 -17.69 9.37 -8.24
CA TYR A 833 -18.19 9.86 -6.96
C TYR A 833 -19.25 10.97 -7.11
N GLY A 834 -19.39 11.55 -8.30
CA GLY A 834 -20.25 12.71 -8.52
C GLY A 834 -21.71 12.46 -8.16
N GLU A 835 -22.27 11.35 -8.67
CA GLU A 835 -23.64 10.91 -8.39
C GLU A 835 -23.81 10.45 -6.94
N ALA A 836 -22.89 9.64 -6.43
CA ALA A 836 -22.93 9.13 -5.05
C ALA A 836 -22.98 10.26 -4.00
N LEU A 837 -22.31 11.37 -4.29
CA LEU A 837 -22.22 12.52 -3.40
C LEU A 837 -23.24 13.63 -3.72
N ASN A 838 -24.17 13.40 -4.67
CA ASN A 838 -25.12 14.42 -5.14
C ASN A 838 -24.45 15.75 -5.54
N SER A 839 -23.26 15.68 -6.14
CA SER A 839 -22.47 16.85 -6.52
C SER A 839 -22.75 17.30 -7.96
N ILE A 840 -22.46 18.56 -8.28
CA ILE A 840 -22.59 19.04 -9.67
C ILE A 840 -21.54 18.39 -10.59
N GLU A 841 -21.83 18.34 -11.89
CA GLU A 841 -20.90 17.81 -12.88
C GLU A 841 -19.52 18.49 -12.78
N GLY A 842 -18.47 17.68 -12.65
CA GLY A 842 -17.08 18.14 -12.58
C GLY A 842 -16.54 18.38 -11.16
N TYR A 843 -17.36 18.28 -10.11
CA TYR A 843 -16.92 18.55 -8.73
C TYR A 843 -15.78 17.64 -8.25
N THR A 844 -15.90 16.35 -8.57
CA THR A 844 -14.95 15.29 -8.23
C THR A 844 -14.02 14.94 -9.40
N ALA A 845 -14.02 15.72 -10.49
CA ALA A 845 -13.21 15.41 -11.67
C ALA A 845 -11.70 15.58 -11.39
N PRO A 846 -10.84 14.87 -12.15
CA PRO A 846 -9.39 15.08 -12.10
C PRO A 846 -8.97 16.53 -12.35
N LEU A 847 -7.85 16.93 -11.74
CA LEU A 847 -7.27 18.26 -11.88
C LEU A 847 -6.48 18.41 -13.19
N GLY A 848 -6.87 19.38 -14.01
CA GLY A 848 -6.13 19.72 -15.24
C GLY A 848 -6.17 18.59 -16.28
N LEU A 849 -4.99 18.09 -16.68
CA LEU A 849 -4.84 16.98 -17.63
C LEU A 849 -4.64 15.62 -16.93
N ALA A 850 -4.75 15.58 -15.61
CA ALA A 850 -4.73 14.34 -14.84
C ALA A 850 -5.77 13.37 -15.39
N LYS A 851 -5.41 12.09 -15.38
CA LYS A 851 -6.34 11.01 -15.73
C LYS A 851 -7.17 10.58 -14.51
N PRO A 852 -8.35 9.98 -14.73
CA PRO A 852 -9.19 9.47 -13.65
C PRO A 852 -8.42 8.59 -12.66
N ALA A 853 -8.68 8.81 -11.37
CA ALA A 853 -8.02 8.14 -10.25
C ALA A 853 -9.07 7.86 -9.15
N PRO A 854 -9.84 6.77 -9.26
CA PRO A 854 -10.95 6.44 -8.37
C PRO A 854 -10.51 6.14 -6.94
N LEU A 855 -9.25 5.78 -6.72
CA LEU A 855 -8.72 5.51 -5.38
C LEU A 855 -8.01 6.72 -4.74
N ALA A 856 -8.06 7.90 -5.36
CA ALA A 856 -7.37 9.09 -4.86
C ALA A 856 -8.33 10.13 -4.23
N GLY A 857 -8.03 10.50 -2.98
CA GLY A 857 -8.79 11.51 -2.22
C GLY A 857 -9.29 11.01 -0.87
N THR A 858 -10.16 11.79 -0.21
CA THR A 858 -10.76 11.40 1.07
C THR A 858 -11.93 10.43 0.91
N GLU A 859 -12.78 10.62 -0.09
CA GLU A 859 -13.95 9.76 -0.36
C GLU A 859 -13.60 8.30 -0.67
N PRO A 860 -12.56 8.00 -1.47
CA PRO A 860 -12.14 6.61 -1.64
C PRO A 860 -11.67 5.95 -0.34
N LEU A 861 -11.03 6.72 0.56
CA LEU A 861 -10.66 6.22 1.88
C LEU A 861 -11.88 5.98 2.77
N ILE A 862 -12.85 6.92 2.76
CA ILE A 862 -14.14 6.74 3.45
C ILE A 862 -14.82 5.46 2.97
N TYR A 863 -14.93 5.27 1.65
CA TYR A 863 -15.55 4.09 1.05
C TYR A 863 -14.85 2.80 1.50
N ALA A 864 -13.51 2.77 1.49
CA ALA A 864 -12.76 1.59 1.95
C ALA A 864 -12.94 1.29 3.45
N LEU A 865 -13.17 2.31 4.28
CA LEU A 865 -13.48 2.13 5.70
C LEU A 865 -14.91 1.60 5.90
N GLU A 866 -15.89 2.15 5.18
CA GLU A 866 -17.30 1.76 5.30
C GLU A 866 -17.58 0.36 4.72
N ASP A 867 -16.95 -0.01 3.60
CA ASP A 867 -17.18 -1.28 2.88
C ASP A 867 -16.50 -2.49 3.56
N SER A 868 -15.65 -2.24 4.55
CA SER A 868 -14.94 -3.27 5.33
C SER A 868 -15.83 -4.25 6.09
N GLY A 869 -17.15 -3.99 6.15
CA GLY A 869 -18.11 -4.84 6.83
C GLY A 869 -17.87 -4.90 8.34
N ALA A 870 -17.59 -3.75 8.95
CA ALA A 870 -17.34 -3.56 10.38
C ALA A 870 -18.14 -4.56 11.23
N THR A 871 -17.42 -5.36 12.03
CA THR A 871 -18.03 -6.38 12.88
C THR A 871 -18.99 -5.73 13.88
N SER A 872 -19.98 -6.49 14.37
CA SER A 872 -21.00 -5.99 15.32
C SER A 872 -20.35 -5.28 16.51
N GLY A 873 -20.34 -3.93 16.49
CA GLY A 873 -19.77 -3.08 17.55
C GLY A 873 -18.78 -2.02 17.07
N GLN A 874 -18.09 -2.23 15.94
CA GLN A 874 -17.18 -1.23 15.37
C GLN A 874 -17.95 -0.25 14.47
N THR A 875 -17.64 1.05 14.58
CA THR A 875 -18.38 2.11 13.87
C THR A 875 -17.43 3.02 13.08
N VAL A 876 -17.84 3.39 11.86
CA VAL A 876 -17.19 4.43 11.05
C VAL A 876 -18.12 5.64 11.00
N GLU A 877 -17.73 6.74 11.65
CA GLU A 877 -18.46 8.00 11.65
C GLU A 877 -17.87 8.97 10.63
N VAL A 878 -18.62 9.22 9.55
CA VAL A 878 -18.19 10.09 8.45
C VAL A 878 -18.78 11.50 8.59
N LYS A 879 -17.92 12.51 8.55
CA LYS A 879 -18.32 13.92 8.60
C LYS A 879 -17.86 14.70 7.37
N ARG A 880 -18.83 15.16 6.57
CA ARG A 880 -18.61 16.05 5.43
C ARG A 880 -18.88 17.50 5.84
N LEU A 881 -17.82 18.27 6.09
CA LEU A 881 -17.93 19.63 6.60
C LEU A 881 -18.32 20.61 5.49
N ALA A 882 -19.35 21.42 5.75
CA ALA A 882 -19.86 22.40 4.79
C ALA A 882 -19.00 23.68 4.69
N SER A 883 -18.09 23.90 5.65
CA SER A 883 -17.23 25.07 5.72
C SER A 883 -15.89 24.74 6.38
N GLY A 884 -14.89 25.59 6.16
CA GLY A 884 -13.53 25.38 6.64
C GLY A 884 -12.53 25.32 5.50
N ASN A 885 -11.30 24.96 5.83
CA ASN A 885 -10.24 24.62 4.88
C ASN A 885 -9.34 23.54 5.51
N HIS A 886 -8.39 23.04 4.74
CA HIS A 886 -7.48 21.99 5.19
C HIS A 886 -6.80 22.31 6.54
N SER A 887 -6.35 23.56 6.72
CA SER A 887 -5.63 23.99 7.92
C SER A 887 -6.54 24.40 9.08
N THR A 888 -7.85 24.20 9.00
CA THR A 888 -8.80 24.65 10.04
C THR A 888 -8.51 24.02 11.40
N VAL A 889 -8.19 22.72 11.47
CA VAL A 889 -7.87 22.04 12.74
C VAL A 889 -6.58 22.58 13.39
N VAL A 890 -5.66 23.10 12.57
CA VAL A 890 -4.36 23.61 13.01
C VAL A 890 -4.45 25.08 13.43
N THR A 891 -5.11 25.89 12.61
CA THR A 891 -5.17 27.36 12.78
C THR A 891 -6.31 27.82 13.69
N ALA A 892 -7.23 26.90 14.03
CA ALA A 892 -8.52 27.20 14.62
C ALA A 892 -9.37 28.19 13.80
N GLN A 893 -9.13 28.31 12.49
CA GLN A 893 -9.84 29.25 11.62
C GLN A 893 -10.45 28.57 10.38
N PRO A 894 -11.71 28.90 10.03
CA PRO A 894 -12.65 29.73 10.78
C PRO A 894 -13.12 29.04 12.07
N LEU A 895 -13.29 29.82 13.14
CA LEU A 895 -13.62 29.29 14.49
C LEU A 895 -14.84 28.37 14.52
N SER A 896 -15.86 28.62 13.70
CA SER A 896 -17.07 27.77 13.67
C SER A 896 -16.78 26.37 13.14
N ALA A 897 -16.01 26.25 12.05
CA ALA A 897 -15.64 24.96 11.49
C ALA A 897 -14.65 24.22 12.41
N PHE A 898 -13.72 24.95 13.05
CA PHE A 898 -12.86 24.36 14.06
C PHE A 898 -13.64 23.83 15.26
N ALA A 899 -14.59 24.60 15.78
CA ALA A 899 -15.42 24.18 16.90
C ALA A 899 -16.25 22.93 16.56
N GLU A 900 -16.75 22.83 15.34
CA GLU A 900 -17.42 21.62 14.85
C GLU A 900 -16.49 20.41 14.86
N ILE A 901 -15.30 20.51 14.24
CA ILE A 901 -14.30 19.43 14.23
C ILE A 901 -13.92 19.01 15.65
N ALA A 902 -13.59 19.97 16.52
CA ALA A 902 -13.16 19.67 17.88
C ALA A 902 -14.27 18.98 18.69
N ASN A 903 -15.50 19.49 18.62
CA ASN A 903 -16.64 18.89 19.32
C ASN A 903 -16.94 17.48 18.82
N ASP A 904 -16.91 17.25 17.51
CA ASP A 904 -17.13 15.92 16.93
C ASP A 904 -16.08 14.93 17.45
N VAL A 905 -14.78 15.28 17.41
CA VAL A 905 -13.70 14.42 17.91
C VAL A 905 -13.83 14.13 19.41
N ILE A 906 -14.08 15.16 20.23
CA ILE A 906 -14.23 15.03 21.69
C ILE A 906 -15.43 14.14 22.03
N THR A 907 -16.56 14.36 21.36
CA THR A 907 -17.80 13.59 21.59
C THR A 907 -17.62 12.13 21.17
N PHE A 908 -16.97 11.91 20.03
CA PHE A 908 -16.66 10.58 19.54
C PHE A 908 -15.78 9.82 20.55
N PHE A 909 -14.62 10.38 20.95
CA PHE A 909 -13.74 9.73 21.93
C PHE A 909 -14.42 9.51 23.29
N GLY A 910 -15.17 10.50 23.81
CA GLY A 910 -15.92 10.35 25.06
C GLY A 910 -16.97 9.23 25.00
N THR A 911 -17.62 9.05 23.85
CA THR A 911 -18.59 7.96 23.63
C THR A 911 -17.89 6.60 23.61
N GLN A 912 -16.78 6.47 22.88
CA GLN A 912 -16.04 5.21 22.77
C GLN A 912 -15.42 4.80 24.12
N ALA A 913 -14.94 5.77 24.91
CA ALA A 913 -14.45 5.51 26.28
C ALA A 913 -15.51 4.82 27.15
N GLN A 914 -16.76 5.31 27.11
CA GLN A 914 -17.86 4.77 27.92
C GLN A 914 -18.34 3.38 27.46
N GLN A 915 -18.28 3.09 26.16
CA GLN A 915 -18.73 1.80 25.61
C GLN A 915 -17.80 0.65 26.01
N GLN A 916 -16.49 0.90 26.05
CA GLN A 916 -15.51 -0.12 26.43
C GLN A 916 -15.65 -0.57 27.90
N ASP A 917 -16.11 0.32 28.79
CA ASP A 917 -16.32 0.03 30.21
C ASP A 917 -17.56 -0.84 30.49
N GLN A 918 -18.47 -1.00 29.52
CA GLN A 918 -19.68 -1.82 29.69
C GLN A 918 -19.51 -3.29 29.28
N GLY A 919 -18.35 -3.68 28.73
CA GLY A 919 -18.11 -5.01 28.15
C GLY A 919 -18.97 -5.27 26.90
N PRO A 920 -18.64 -6.28 26.07
CA PRO A 920 -19.46 -6.62 24.92
C PRO A 920 -20.84 -7.09 25.41
N GLN A 921 -21.91 -6.40 25.01
CA GLN A 921 -23.30 -6.84 25.24
C GLN A 921 -23.72 -7.93 24.25
#